data_AF-A0A6C1ECT9-F1
#
_entry.id   AF-A0A6C1ECT9-F1
#
_cell.length_a   1.000
_cell.length_b   1.000
_cell.length_c   1.000
_cell.angle_alpha   90.00
_cell.angle_beta   90.00
_cell.angle_gamma   90.00
#
_symmetry.space_group_name_H-M   'P 1'
#
loop_
_entity.id
_entity.type
_entity.pdbx_description
1 polymer ?
#
loop_
_entity_poly.entity_id
_entity_poly.type
_entity_poly.pdbx_seq_one_letter_code
_entity_poly.pdbx_strand_id
1 'polypeptide(L)'
;MIRSKRTRGTRNTEVSEPMGAADSNGEEWHDYVSDDVLAQLSKHQLPHSGLLHEKAASLAQQWHFQYVVAWLSNVCESYTTTSYTVEQDGGGSTKCLWKSIKFDEGVFVTDVFSKIDGKDSNYYNDEVDVDGASQNLYDQIRLQLLHQLAGNKSGQLRDWNVIVNHHFENSSAFSDLVTTSPFLELDIARQFEILYGIIKLVEVKNMFFKNYLVNNLHLFTFNEIILDDDNEEGGTRSMFALPNVGVLVEKTMHRVKEDPSSQVSQTLNIPIKLQNCTIKEMDPKMPDSVELIHLEYSHDIDAYLQSITVDYKVVSTGWESMLEYWSQNRDSKLIDEFITSLIPTFAEHRLYSAKILTNREKERAIAELMTRRKRSSRLVAKEEESKKKDLESEWFEKLDEREQFIRHRNKLVSKEIKKLKDLLWGQLWQLYDQDYRDAKLTKRNELTDRSGSGTPSLEPFLGKDENNPLNEIDNKVLDHGPNFQSGIIPLEQPTPESLGLLSTADVPELPTDYCITKEELNELANYGIFTSQQEPDSQDSVFQCPGEPELAPMVITEDSETDLFNNHPLVCCDQCYRWQHWECQPPKITELISLTTKPPQHMLSQRDFGVIIMGNSHGNRRSSRRPQSTPEPSSKSTRPTDKRKPLGECSTFICGWCMKDLELELRNIFVPELKIIRAKQRKQQEDRERRKKMKEEKKRLEQLAKQRELTQSMSPPTFSTAFPHMTSGPLPGISAYGTPNLGTIPGLNTNAARPVIAYQQQMGDKTIPQPQPLQQPQPPQQQSQQQNFHFQYPPTN
;
A
#
# COMPACT_ATOMS: atom_id res chain seq x y z
N MET A 1 76.13 -18.93 -10.17
CA MET A 1 75.75 -17.63 -10.76
C MET A 1 74.58 -17.04 -9.98
N ILE A 2 74.91 -16.00 -9.23
CA ILE A 2 74.11 -14.90 -8.64
C ILE A 2 72.60 -15.14 -8.42
N ARG A 3 72.25 -15.52 -7.19
CA ARG A 3 70.95 -15.25 -6.56
C ARG A 3 70.97 -13.81 -6.05
N SER A 4 70.06 -12.95 -6.52
CA SER A 4 69.82 -11.64 -5.91
C SER A 4 68.45 -11.63 -5.24
N LYS A 5 68.45 -11.61 -3.91
CA LYS A 5 67.30 -11.33 -3.05
C LYS A 5 66.89 -9.87 -3.28
N ARG A 6 65.66 -9.60 -3.70
CA ARG A 6 65.07 -8.25 -3.58
C ARG A 6 64.24 -8.16 -2.31
N THR A 7 64.69 -7.24 -1.49
CA THR A 7 64.18 -6.77 -0.20
C THR A 7 62.81 -6.09 -0.35
N ARG A 8 61.95 -6.32 0.64
CA ARG A 8 60.67 -5.65 0.84
C ARG A 8 60.97 -4.27 1.43
N GLY A 9 60.93 -3.23 0.59
CA GLY A 9 61.04 -1.85 1.04
C GLY A 9 59.72 -1.37 1.64
N THR A 10 59.67 -1.27 2.96
CA THR A 10 58.71 -0.42 3.68
C THR A 10 59.03 1.03 3.37
N ARG A 11 58.20 1.69 2.57
CA ARG A 11 58.25 3.14 2.39
C ARG A 11 57.36 3.74 3.48
N ASN A 12 57.95 3.98 4.66
CA ASN A 12 57.44 4.99 5.58
C ASN A 12 57.64 6.32 4.88
N THR A 13 56.54 7.00 4.57
CA THR A 13 56.57 8.42 4.22
C THR A 13 56.38 9.14 5.53
N GLU A 14 57.50 9.46 6.19
CA GLU A 14 57.52 10.51 7.22
C GLU A 14 57.12 11.81 6.51
N VAL A 15 55.88 12.24 6.72
CA VAL A 15 55.49 13.62 6.46
C VAL A 15 55.96 14.38 7.68
N SER A 16 57.00 15.18 7.47
CA SER A 16 57.54 16.11 8.44
C SER A 16 56.44 17.08 8.86
N GLU A 17 56.10 17.06 10.15
CA GLU A 17 55.35 18.13 10.80
C GLU A 17 56.07 19.47 10.56
N PRO A 18 55.37 20.53 10.14
CA PRO A 18 55.91 21.86 10.34
C PRO A 18 55.73 22.19 11.83
N MET A 19 56.80 22.04 12.60
CA MET A 19 56.95 22.75 13.88
C MET A 19 56.98 24.26 13.58
N GLY A 20 55.84 24.90 13.78
CA GLY A 20 55.67 26.34 13.90
C GLY A 20 54.63 26.58 14.99
N ALA A 21 55.11 26.76 16.21
CA ALA A 21 54.33 26.92 17.42
C ALA A 21 53.44 28.18 17.39
N ALA A 22 52.15 27.98 17.65
CA ALA A 22 51.38 28.80 18.55
C ALA A 22 50.50 27.87 19.38
N ASP A 23 50.79 27.78 20.67
CA ASP A 23 49.84 27.27 21.66
C ASP A 23 48.56 28.11 21.59
N SER A 24 47.40 27.46 21.44
CA SER A 24 46.13 28.03 21.91
C SER A 24 45.15 26.89 22.19
N ASN A 25 44.72 26.80 23.45
CA ASN A 25 43.53 26.12 24.00
C ASN A 25 42.87 25.02 23.14
N GLY A 26 42.70 23.81 23.70
CA GLY A 26 41.82 22.80 23.10
C GLY A 26 40.51 23.44 22.66
N GLU A 27 40.09 23.18 21.41
CA GLU A 27 39.03 23.97 20.75
C GLU A 27 37.78 24.04 21.65
N GLU A 28 37.49 25.23 22.17
CA GLU A 28 36.56 25.42 23.29
C GLU A 28 35.11 25.04 22.97
N TRP A 29 34.77 24.83 21.69
CA TRP A 29 33.47 24.32 21.28
C TRP A 29 33.32 22.81 21.53
N HIS A 30 34.42 22.07 21.73
CA HIS A 30 34.39 20.64 22.06
C HIS A 30 33.60 20.34 23.34
N ASP A 31 33.58 21.27 24.30
CA ASP A 31 32.85 21.12 25.56
C ASP A 31 31.31 21.02 25.36
N TYR A 32 30.82 21.43 24.19
CA TYR A 32 29.39 21.44 23.85
C TYR A 32 28.97 20.21 23.02
N VAL A 33 29.91 19.33 22.65
CA VAL A 33 29.67 18.19 21.75
C VAL A 33 30.11 16.88 22.43
N SER A 34 29.40 15.78 22.14
CA SER A 34 29.74 14.48 22.74
C SER A 34 31.08 13.93 22.23
N ASP A 35 31.82 13.25 23.11
CA ASP A 35 33.10 12.60 22.78
C ASP A 35 33.00 11.66 21.57
N ASP A 36 31.85 10.99 21.39
CA ASP A 36 31.59 10.10 20.27
C ASP A 36 31.54 10.84 18.93
N VAL A 37 30.92 12.03 18.89
CA VAL A 37 30.85 12.87 17.68
C VAL A 37 32.25 13.41 17.35
N LEU A 38 33.01 13.86 18.36
CA LEU A 38 34.38 14.34 18.21
C LEU A 38 35.33 13.24 17.68
N ALA A 39 35.21 12.02 18.24
CA ALA A 39 35.98 10.86 17.78
C ALA A 39 35.63 10.48 16.33
N GLN A 40 34.38 10.63 15.91
CA GLN A 40 33.99 10.36 14.52
C GLN A 40 34.38 11.49 13.55
N LEU A 41 34.31 12.75 13.96
CA LEU A 41 34.76 13.89 13.16
C LEU A 41 36.26 13.83 12.88
N SER A 42 37.08 13.51 13.89
CA SER A 42 38.53 13.32 13.70
C SER A 42 38.88 12.17 12.74
N LYS A 43 38.03 11.12 12.68
CA LYS A 43 38.18 9.98 11.77
C LYS A 43 37.76 10.29 10.33
N HIS A 44 36.75 11.13 10.15
CA HIS A 44 36.18 11.49 8.85
C HIS A 44 36.61 12.92 8.48
N GLN A 45 37.87 13.08 8.07
CA GLN A 45 38.36 14.37 7.57
C GLN A 45 37.69 14.71 6.24
N LEU A 46 37.20 15.94 6.12
CA LEU A 46 36.67 16.48 4.87
C LEU A 46 37.80 16.57 3.84
N PRO A 47 37.59 16.12 2.60
CA PRO A 47 38.61 16.19 1.56
C PRO A 47 39.04 17.64 1.33
N HIS A 48 40.32 17.96 1.60
CA HIS A 48 40.91 19.24 1.27
C HIS A 48 41.12 19.34 -0.25
N SER A 49 40.10 19.77 -0.98
CA SER A 49 40.25 20.10 -2.40
C SER A 49 40.78 21.53 -2.55
N GLY A 50 42.11 21.69 -2.41
CA GLY A 50 42.77 23.01 -2.39
C GLY A 50 42.58 23.89 -3.63
N LEU A 51 42.06 23.37 -4.74
CA LEU A 51 41.72 24.14 -5.95
C LEU A 51 40.27 24.65 -5.99
N LEU A 52 39.36 24.01 -5.25
CA LEU A 52 37.96 24.46 -5.13
C LEU A 52 37.82 25.66 -4.18
N HIS A 53 38.80 25.83 -3.28
CA HIS A 53 38.70 26.71 -2.12
C HIS A 53 38.45 28.18 -2.45
N GLU A 54 39.12 28.78 -3.45
CA GLU A 54 38.99 30.23 -3.73
C GLU A 54 37.67 30.59 -4.43
N LYS A 55 37.29 29.86 -5.49
CA LYS A 55 36.01 30.11 -6.17
C LYS A 55 34.82 29.76 -5.27
N ALA A 56 34.91 28.66 -4.52
CA ALA A 56 33.89 28.27 -3.55
C ALA A 56 33.75 29.30 -2.42
N ALA A 57 34.86 29.87 -1.92
CA ALA A 57 34.81 30.91 -0.90
C ALA A 57 34.09 32.18 -1.39
N SER A 58 34.36 32.61 -2.63
CA SER A 58 33.66 33.78 -3.20
C SER A 58 32.16 33.55 -3.38
N LEU A 59 31.77 32.33 -3.76
CA LEU A 59 30.37 31.94 -3.92
C LEU A 59 29.66 31.83 -2.55
N ALA A 60 30.35 31.29 -1.54
CA ALA A 60 29.81 31.14 -0.19
C ALA A 60 29.49 32.47 0.50
N GLN A 61 30.11 33.58 0.08
CA GLN A 61 29.78 34.92 0.58
C GLN A 61 28.47 35.47 -0.01
N GLN A 62 27.93 34.86 -1.06
CA GLN A 62 26.74 35.34 -1.75
C GLN A 62 25.46 34.85 -1.07
N TRP A 63 24.54 35.78 -0.80
CA TRP A 63 23.22 35.46 -0.26
C TRP A 63 22.43 34.49 -1.15
N HIS A 64 22.46 34.68 -2.47
CA HIS A 64 21.72 33.84 -3.42
C HIS A 64 22.12 32.36 -3.30
N PHE A 65 23.42 32.08 -3.19
CA PHE A 65 23.94 30.74 -2.98
C PHE A 65 23.47 30.16 -1.65
N GLN A 66 23.69 30.90 -0.55
CA GLN A 66 23.33 30.43 0.79
C GLN A 66 21.83 30.15 0.92
N TYR A 67 20.99 30.99 0.33
CA TYR A 67 19.55 30.79 0.30
C TYR A 67 19.14 29.55 -0.51
N VAL A 68 19.72 29.35 -1.69
CA VAL A 68 19.44 28.18 -2.54
C VAL A 68 19.76 26.88 -1.79
N VAL A 69 20.93 26.80 -1.16
CA VAL A 69 21.34 25.62 -0.37
C VAL A 69 20.42 25.43 0.85
N ALA A 70 20.03 26.51 1.52
CA ALA A 70 19.15 26.44 2.68
C ALA A 70 17.76 25.94 2.30
N TRP A 71 17.21 26.46 1.19
CA TRP A 71 15.93 26.03 0.67
C TRP A 71 15.94 24.56 0.27
N LEU A 72 16.99 24.11 -0.43
CA LEU A 72 17.16 22.71 -0.84
C LEU A 72 17.27 21.77 0.37
N SER A 73 17.98 22.19 1.42
CA SER A 73 18.06 21.45 2.68
C SER A 73 16.69 21.24 3.32
N ASN A 74 15.73 22.14 3.11
CA ASN A 74 14.39 22.06 3.68
C ASN A 74 13.37 21.33 2.81
N VAL A 75 13.62 21.15 1.50
CA VAL A 75 12.67 20.50 0.58
C VAL A 75 13.07 19.09 0.15
N CYS A 76 14.36 18.78 0.12
CA CYS A 76 14.92 17.48 -0.25
C CYS A 76 15.01 16.52 0.94
N GLU A 77 15.38 15.26 0.71
CA GLU A 77 15.81 14.37 1.79
C GLU A 77 17.25 14.77 2.21
N SER A 78 17.37 15.51 3.32
CA SER A 78 18.64 16.04 3.85
C SER A 78 18.82 15.70 5.33
N TYR A 79 19.94 16.12 5.95
CA TYR A 79 20.10 16.07 7.40
C TYR A 79 18.94 16.79 8.09
N THR A 80 18.64 18.04 7.71
CA THR A 80 17.58 18.87 8.33
C THR A 80 16.21 18.21 8.29
N THR A 81 15.80 17.63 7.15
CA THR A 81 14.48 16.98 7.10
C THR A 81 14.44 15.64 7.84
N THR A 82 15.60 15.03 8.10
CA THR A 82 15.71 13.71 8.74
C THR A 82 15.92 13.82 10.25
N SER A 83 16.73 14.76 10.73
CA SER A 83 17.04 14.95 12.15
C SER A 83 15.85 15.51 12.94
N TYR A 84 15.09 16.44 12.36
CA TYR A 84 13.87 16.99 12.97
C TYR A 84 12.78 15.94 13.24
N THR A 85 12.84 14.76 12.60
CA THR A 85 11.89 13.66 12.84
C THR A 85 12.08 12.95 14.18
N VAL A 86 13.21 13.17 14.87
CA VAL A 86 13.61 12.35 16.02
C VAL A 86 13.22 12.96 17.37
N GLU A 87 13.11 14.29 17.50
CA GLU A 87 13.16 14.91 18.83
C GLU A 87 11.91 15.67 19.32
N GLN A 88 11.03 16.22 18.47
CA GLN A 88 10.03 17.18 18.97
C GLN A 88 8.56 16.77 18.89
N ASP A 89 8.14 15.92 17.96
CA ASP A 89 6.71 15.57 17.83
C ASP A 89 6.52 14.06 17.66
N GLY A 90 6.16 13.39 18.75
CA GLY A 90 5.79 11.99 18.76
C GLY A 90 4.58 11.71 17.86
N GLY A 91 4.81 11.48 16.57
CA GLY A 91 3.82 10.95 15.63
C GLY A 91 3.72 11.66 14.28
N GLY A 92 4.73 11.54 13.41
CA GLY A 92 4.59 11.79 11.98
C GLY A 92 5.90 12.11 11.29
N SER A 93 6.37 11.25 10.38
CA SER A 93 7.52 11.55 9.53
C SER A 93 7.27 12.84 8.72
N THR A 94 8.13 13.84 8.89
CA THR A 94 8.21 15.04 8.04
C THR A 94 8.40 14.59 6.59
N LYS A 95 7.35 14.68 5.78
CA LYS A 95 7.38 14.20 4.39
C LYS A 95 8.06 15.24 3.52
N CYS A 96 9.33 15.04 3.16
CA CYS A 96 10.05 15.90 2.22
C CYS A 96 9.26 16.10 0.92
N LEU A 97 9.34 17.31 0.35
CA LEU A 97 8.70 17.63 -0.93
C LEU A 97 9.35 16.84 -2.08
N TRP A 98 10.68 16.72 -2.08
CA TRP A 98 11.46 16.00 -3.09
C TRP A 98 12.11 14.75 -2.50
N LYS A 99 11.30 13.69 -2.33
CA LYS A 99 11.75 12.40 -1.77
C LYS A 99 12.75 11.63 -2.63
N SER A 100 12.83 11.94 -3.93
CA SER A 100 13.74 11.26 -4.85
C SER A 100 15.15 11.85 -4.85
N ILE A 101 15.36 13.00 -4.21
CA ILE A 101 16.63 13.72 -4.22
C ILE A 101 17.19 13.74 -2.80
N LYS A 102 18.32 13.05 -2.61
CA LYS A 102 19.11 13.09 -1.38
C LYS A 102 20.09 14.25 -1.47
N PHE A 103 19.89 15.27 -0.63
CA PHE A 103 20.65 16.50 -0.68
C PHE A 103 21.69 16.58 0.43
N ASP A 104 22.92 16.90 0.02
CA ASP A 104 24.04 17.25 0.89
C ASP A 104 24.79 18.42 0.25
N GLU A 105 25.11 19.44 1.05
CA GLU A 105 25.79 20.67 0.61
C GLU A 105 27.16 20.35 -0.02
N GLY A 106 27.97 19.52 0.64
CA GLY A 106 29.32 19.20 0.17
C GLY A 106 29.31 18.43 -1.15
N VAL A 107 28.39 17.47 -1.29
CA VAL A 107 28.18 16.74 -2.55
C VAL A 107 27.72 17.70 -3.66
N PHE A 108 26.76 18.57 -3.35
CA PHE A 108 26.23 19.53 -4.31
C PHE A 108 27.30 20.48 -4.83
N VAL A 109 28.08 21.10 -3.94
CA VAL A 109 29.18 22.00 -4.30
C VAL A 109 30.24 21.28 -5.15
N THR A 110 30.61 20.05 -4.76
CA THR A 110 31.55 19.24 -5.54
C THR A 110 31.05 18.98 -6.96
N ASP A 111 29.76 18.67 -7.11
CA ASP A 111 29.14 18.37 -8.40
C ASP A 111 29.00 19.61 -9.29
N VAL A 112 28.68 20.77 -8.71
CA VAL A 112 28.65 22.08 -9.40
C VAL A 112 30.02 22.37 -10.02
N PHE A 113 31.08 22.35 -9.21
CA PHE A 113 32.42 22.66 -9.71
C PHE A 113 32.99 21.58 -10.63
N SER A 114 32.63 20.31 -10.44
CA SER A 114 33.03 19.23 -11.37
C SER A 114 32.53 19.47 -12.80
N LYS A 115 31.33 20.05 -12.94
CA LYS A 115 30.70 20.39 -14.23
C LYS A 115 31.36 21.61 -14.86
N ILE A 116 31.70 22.61 -14.05
CA ILE A 116 32.28 23.88 -14.53
C ILE A 116 33.75 23.74 -14.92
N ASP A 117 34.55 22.99 -14.14
CA ASP A 117 36.01 22.87 -14.37
C ASP A 117 36.39 21.79 -15.41
N GLY A 118 35.41 21.14 -16.07
CA GLY A 118 35.63 20.35 -17.29
C GLY A 118 36.52 19.11 -17.19
N LYS A 119 36.82 18.60 -15.99
CA LYS A 119 37.71 17.42 -15.82
C LYS A 119 37.10 16.10 -16.29
N ASP A 120 35.78 16.03 -16.48
CA ASP A 120 35.12 14.93 -17.19
C ASP A 120 34.88 15.31 -18.67
N SER A 121 35.98 15.49 -19.39
CA SER A 121 36.03 15.79 -20.84
C SER A 121 35.42 14.68 -21.74
N ASN A 122 34.91 13.58 -21.19
CA ASN A 122 34.12 12.58 -21.92
C ASN A 122 32.60 12.76 -21.75
N TYR A 123 32.14 13.80 -21.04
CA TYR A 123 30.74 14.06 -20.73
C TYR A 123 30.20 15.33 -21.41
N TYR A 124 30.90 15.87 -22.39
CA TYR A 124 30.39 16.98 -23.21
C TYR A 124 29.71 16.38 -24.45
N ASN A 125 28.41 16.08 -24.33
CA ASN A 125 27.41 16.39 -25.39
C ASN A 125 25.97 15.93 -25.14
N ASP A 126 25.63 15.20 -24.08
CA ASP A 126 24.23 14.81 -23.89
C ASP A 126 23.55 15.64 -22.79
N GLU A 127 23.01 16.79 -23.18
CA GLU A 127 21.72 17.28 -22.63
C GLU A 127 20.55 16.36 -23.08
N VAL A 128 20.83 15.15 -23.56
CA VAL A 128 19.90 14.33 -24.34
C VAL A 128 19.08 13.41 -23.47
N ASP A 129 19.60 12.81 -22.40
CA ASP A 129 18.77 11.98 -21.51
C ASP A 129 19.34 11.99 -20.07
N VAL A 130 18.85 12.91 -19.24
CA VAL A 130 18.96 12.77 -17.78
C VAL A 130 17.96 11.69 -17.37
N ASP A 131 18.35 10.43 -17.55
CA ASP A 131 17.64 9.32 -16.91
C ASP A 131 17.67 9.52 -15.39
N GLY A 132 16.67 8.99 -14.69
CA GLY A 132 16.58 9.01 -13.22
C GLY A 132 17.78 8.35 -12.48
N ALA A 133 18.81 7.92 -13.21
CA ALA A 133 20.07 7.36 -12.77
C ALA A 133 21.28 8.32 -12.88
N SER A 134 21.11 9.59 -13.29
CA SER A 134 22.24 10.54 -13.35
C SER A 134 22.88 10.73 -11.97
N GLN A 135 24.18 10.43 -11.80
CA GLN A 135 24.88 10.55 -10.51
C GLN A 135 25.13 11.98 -10.02
N ASN A 136 24.90 12.99 -10.87
CA ASN A 136 25.21 14.39 -10.57
C ASN A 136 24.01 15.10 -9.93
N LEU A 137 24.19 15.57 -8.69
CA LEU A 137 23.14 16.20 -7.89
C LEU A 137 22.71 17.58 -8.45
N TYR A 138 23.64 18.31 -9.09
CA TYR A 138 23.35 19.64 -9.65
C TYR A 138 22.34 19.57 -10.79
N ASP A 139 22.50 18.61 -11.71
CA ASP A 139 21.59 18.43 -12.85
C ASP A 139 20.22 17.91 -12.41
N GLN A 140 20.16 17.01 -11.41
CA GLN A 140 18.89 16.56 -10.82
C GLN A 140 18.09 17.73 -10.24
N ILE A 141 18.75 18.61 -9.48
CA ILE A 141 18.10 19.79 -8.87
C ILE A 141 17.63 20.76 -9.94
N ARG A 142 18.45 21.03 -10.96
CA ARG A 142 18.05 21.86 -12.11
C ARG A 142 16.79 21.27 -12.75
N LEU A 143 16.81 20.00 -13.14
CA LEU A 143 15.67 19.38 -13.82
C LEU A 143 14.39 19.46 -12.97
N GLN A 144 14.50 19.21 -11.67
CA GLN A 144 13.38 19.27 -10.76
C GLN A 144 12.83 20.70 -10.58
N LEU A 145 13.69 21.71 -10.49
CA LEU A 145 13.28 23.12 -10.49
C LEU A 145 12.56 23.49 -11.79
N LEU A 146 13.08 23.02 -12.93
CA LEU A 146 12.47 23.25 -14.23
C LEU A 146 11.08 22.62 -14.33
N HIS A 147 10.90 21.38 -13.83
CA HIS A 147 9.59 20.72 -13.77
C HIS A 147 8.60 21.46 -12.89
N GLN A 148 9.05 21.99 -11.75
CA GLN A 148 8.21 22.78 -10.87
C GLN A 148 7.81 24.12 -11.48
N LEU A 149 8.71 24.75 -12.24
CA LEU A 149 8.45 26.01 -12.94
C LEU A 149 7.48 25.80 -14.11
N ALA A 150 7.70 24.75 -14.92
CA ALA A 150 6.85 24.40 -16.06
C ALA A 150 5.48 23.82 -15.67
N GLY A 151 5.34 23.32 -14.43
CA GLY A 151 4.11 22.69 -13.93
C GLY A 151 3.85 21.30 -14.53
N ASN A 152 4.85 20.68 -15.17
CA ASN A 152 4.78 19.34 -15.74
C ASN A 152 6.15 18.63 -15.67
N LYS A 153 6.15 17.30 -15.80
CA LYS A 153 7.37 16.48 -15.80
C LYS A 153 8.00 16.29 -17.19
N SER A 154 7.46 16.95 -18.22
CA SER A 154 7.93 16.81 -19.60
C SER A 154 9.07 17.76 -19.96
N GLY A 155 9.36 18.75 -19.11
CA GLY A 155 10.48 19.67 -19.33
C GLY A 155 11.82 18.93 -19.31
N GLN A 156 12.69 19.24 -20.27
CA GLN A 156 14.04 18.70 -20.34
C GLN A 156 15.05 19.84 -20.17
N LEU A 157 16.27 19.54 -19.70
CA LEU A 157 17.29 20.57 -19.48
C LEU A 157 17.66 21.35 -20.75
N ARG A 158 17.52 20.74 -21.94
CA ARG A 158 17.68 21.43 -23.24
C ARG A 158 16.72 22.61 -23.43
N ASP A 159 15.55 22.56 -22.79
CA ASP A 159 14.52 23.60 -22.87
C ASP A 159 14.68 24.65 -21.75
N TRP A 160 15.75 24.58 -20.96
CA TRP A 160 15.97 25.41 -19.77
C TRP A 160 15.83 26.89 -20.06
N ASN A 161 16.62 27.44 -20.98
CA ASN A 161 16.62 28.87 -21.29
C ASN A 161 15.25 29.34 -21.77
N VAL A 162 14.56 28.53 -22.59
CA VAL A 162 13.25 28.88 -23.16
C VAL A 162 12.20 29.00 -22.05
N ILE A 163 12.12 27.99 -21.18
CA ILE A 163 11.12 27.94 -20.10
C ILE A 163 11.44 29.02 -19.06
N VAL A 164 12.69 29.12 -18.61
CA VAL A 164 13.08 30.07 -17.56
C VAL A 164 12.88 31.52 -18.01
N ASN A 165 13.33 31.88 -19.22
CA ASN A 165 13.16 33.24 -19.74
C ASN A 165 11.68 33.62 -19.88
N HIS A 166 10.83 32.71 -20.37
CA HIS A 166 9.38 32.97 -20.45
C HIS A 166 8.78 33.34 -19.08
N HIS A 167 9.25 32.73 -17.99
CA HIS A 167 8.76 33.06 -16.64
C HIS A 167 9.37 34.34 -16.06
N PHE A 168 10.62 34.66 -16.40
CA PHE A 168 11.29 35.89 -15.97
C PHE A 168 10.80 37.13 -16.71
N GLU A 169 10.53 37.04 -18.02
CA GLU A 169 9.96 38.13 -18.81
C GLU A 169 8.58 38.57 -18.28
N ASN A 170 7.82 37.61 -17.74
CA ASN A 170 6.50 37.86 -17.14
C ASN A 170 6.56 38.33 -15.67
N SER A 171 7.75 38.65 -15.13
CA SER A 171 7.95 39.02 -13.73
C SER A 171 8.79 40.30 -13.62
N SER A 172 8.20 41.38 -13.12
CA SER A 172 8.89 42.67 -12.95
C SER A 172 10.10 42.62 -12.01
N ALA A 173 10.14 41.67 -11.07
CA ALA A 173 11.23 41.52 -10.10
C ALA A 173 12.46 40.77 -10.66
N PHE A 174 12.33 40.05 -11.77
CA PHE A 174 13.39 39.14 -12.28
C PHE A 174 13.67 39.33 -13.78
N SER A 175 13.13 40.39 -14.40
CA SER A 175 13.36 40.72 -15.82
C SER A 175 14.84 40.82 -16.17
N ASP A 176 15.64 41.29 -15.22
CA ASP A 176 17.06 41.54 -15.41
C ASP A 176 17.88 40.24 -15.46
N LEU A 177 17.28 39.09 -15.11
CA LEU A 177 17.88 37.77 -15.15
C LEU A 177 17.73 37.04 -16.50
N VAL A 178 16.95 37.61 -17.43
CA VAL A 178 16.74 37.04 -18.77
C VAL A 178 18.07 37.01 -19.53
N THR A 179 18.39 35.85 -20.12
CA THR A 179 19.68 35.64 -20.81
C THR A 179 19.53 34.77 -22.05
N THR A 180 20.23 35.13 -23.12
CA THR A 180 20.29 34.34 -24.36
C THR A 180 21.40 33.29 -24.34
N SER A 181 22.39 33.43 -23.47
CA SER A 181 23.52 32.49 -23.38
C SER A 181 23.11 31.21 -22.65
N PRO A 182 23.61 30.03 -23.05
CA PRO A 182 23.39 28.77 -22.35
C PRO A 182 23.70 28.88 -20.84
N PHE A 183 22.83 28.31 -20.00
CA PHE A 183 22.93 28.47 -18.55
C PHE A 183 24.29 28.06 -17.96
N LEU A 184 24.88 26.96 -18.44
CA LEU A 184 26.17 26.46 -17.95
C LEU A 184 27.37 27.33 -18.36
N GLU A 185 27.22 28.19 -19.36
CA GLU A 185 28.27 29.13 -19.82
C GLU A 185 28.28 30.44 -19.00
N LEU A 186 27.28 30.65 -18.15
CA LEU A 186 27.20 31.83 -17.27
C LEU A 186 28.18 31.72 -16.10
N ASP A 187 28.58 32.86 -15.55
CA ASP A 187 29.33 32.89 -14.31
C ASP A 187 28.54 32.20 -13.17
N ILE A 188 29.25 31.55 -12.26
CA ILE A 188 28.64 30.70 -11.21
C ILE A 188 27.73 31.55 -10.33
N ALA A 189 28.17 32.75 -9.97
CA ALA A 189 27.36 33.71 -9.22
C ALA A 189 26.02 33.97 -9.92
N ARG A 190 26.08 34.20 -11.24
CA ARG A 190 24.91 34.45 -12.09
C ARG A 190 24.01 33.24 -12.22
N GLN A 191 24.56 32.03 -12.25
CA GLN A 191 23.77 30.79 -12.22
C GLN A 191 22.94 30.70 -10.92
N PHE A 192 23.51 31.05 -9.77
CA PHE A 192 22.79 31.02 -8.49
C PHE A 192 21.78 32.16 -8.33
N GLU A 193 22.00 33.32 -8.94
CA GLU A 193 20.97 34.38 -9.04
C GLU A 193 19.73 33.88 -9.80
N ILE A 194 19.93 33.17 -10.92
CA ILE A 194 18.86 32.57 -11.70
C ILE A 194 18.14 31.49 -10.89
N LEU A 195 18.87 30.58 -10.22
CA LEU A 195 18.26 29.54 -9.37
C LEU A 195 17.46 30.14 -8.22
N TYR A 196 17.97 31.19 -7.58
CA TYR A 196 17.26 31.95 -6.56
C TYR A 196 15.96 32.54 -7.11
N GLY A 197 16.00 33.18 -8.29
CA GLY A 197 14.81 33.73 -8.95
C GLY A 197 13.76 32.65 -9.25
N ILE A 198 14.18 31.47 -9.70
CA ILE A 198 13.27 30.34 -9.94
C ILE A 198 12.63 29.88 -8.62
N ILE A 199 13.42 29.71 -7.55
CA ILE A 199 12.90 29.32 -6.23
C ILE A 199 11.86 30.34 -5.75
N LYS A 200 12.14 31.64 -5.87
CA LYS A 200 11.19 32.70 -5.48
C LYS A 200 9.89 32.64 -6.29
N LEU A 201 9.98 32.36 -7.59
CA LEU A 201 8.79 32.13 -8.41
C LEU A 201 8.00 30.88 -7.97
N VAL A 202 8.69 29.79 -7.59
CA VAL A 202 8.06 28.59 -7.05
C VAL A 202 7.35 28.91 -5.73
N GLU A 203 7.99 29.62 -4.81
CA GLU A 203 7.39 30.04 -3.53
C GLU A 203 6.09 30.83 -3.72
N VAL A 204 6.06 31.72 -4.71
CA VAL A 204 4.90 32.59 -4.99
C VAL A 204 3.81 31.89 -5.79
N LYS A 205 4.16 31.10 -6.81
CA LYS A 205 3.20 30.57 -7.81
C LYS A 205 2.82 29.10 -7.58
N ASN A 206 3.67 28.29 -6.96
CA ASN A 206 3.47 26.85 -6.90
C ASN A 206 2.58 26.43 -5.70
N MET A 207 1.38 25.91 -6.00
CA MET A 207 0.43 25.47 -4.96
C MET A 207 0.91 24.25 -4.16
N PHE A 208 1.69 23.35 -4.75
CA PHE A 208 2.23 22.20 -4.02
C PHE A 208 3.26 22.65 -2.97
N PHE A 209 4.12 23.60 -3.33
CA PHE A 209 5.05 24.20 -2.38
C PHE A 209 4.31 24.95 -1.26
N LYS A 210 3.28 25.75 -1.58
CA LYS A 210 2.48 26.42 -0.53
C LYS A 210 1.86 25.45 0.46
N ASN A 211 1.30 24.34 -0.03
CA ASN A 211 0.77 23.29 0.83
C ASN A 211 1.88 22.60 1.66
N TYR A 212 3.06 22.41 1.08
CA TYR A 212 4.21 21.87 1.81
C TYR A 212 4.67 22.81 2.92
N LEU A 213 4.80 24.10 2.62
CA LEU A 213 5.19 25.15 3.57
C LEU A 213 4.22 25.22 4.75
N VAL A 214 2.90 25.17 4.51
CA VAL A 214 1.88 25.18 5.58
C VAL A 214 2.03 24.00 6.52
N ASN A 215 2.38 22.81 6.00
CA ASN A 215 2.54 21.61 6.81
C ASN A 215 3.91 21.50 7.49
N ASN A 216 4.92 22.23 7.02
CA ASN A 216 6.31 22.12 7.49
C ASN A 216 6.91 23.50 7.78
N LEU A 217 6.11 24.43 8.30
CA LEU A 217 6.52 25.82 8.53
C LEU A 217 7.74 25.91 9.45
N HIS A 218 7.86 24.99 10.40
CA HIS A 218 8.98 24.88 11.34
C HIS A 218 10.35 24.76 10.64
N LEU A 219 10.42 24.16 9.44
CA LEU A 219 11.68 24.07 8.68
C LEU A 219 12.11 25.42 8.09
N PHE A 220 11.16 26.31 7.83
CA PHE A 220 11.39 27.62 7.20
C PHE A 220 11.41 28.77 8.21
N THR A 221 11.16 28.49 9.49
CA THR A 221 11.36 29.42 10.61
C THR A 221 12.73 29.18 11.21
N PHE A 222 13.69 30.02 10.82
CA PHE A 222 15.08 29.91 11.28
C PHE A 222 15.25 30.49 12.69
N ASN A 223 16.20 29.96 13.46
CA ASN A 223 16.56 30.50 14.77
C ASN A 223 17.08 31.93 14.60
N GLU A 224 16.44 32.91 15.22
CA GLU A 224 16.69 34.35 15.05
C GLU A 224 16.89 35.03 16.41
N ILE A 225 17.86 35.95 16.48
CA ILE A 225 18.08 36.89 17.59
C ILE A 225 18.00 38.33 17.08
N ILE A 226 17.50 39.23 17.92
CA ILE A 226 17.43 40.66 17.60
C ILE A 226 18.69 41.32 18.18
N LEU A 227 19.46 41.99 17.33
CA LEU A 227 20.72 42.64 17.71
C LEU A 227 20.50 44.08 18.19
N ASP A 228 19.63 44.84 17.52
CA ASP A 228 19.25 46.21 17.89
C ASP A 228 17.76 46.46 17.53
N ASP A 229 16.97 46.95 18.51
CA ASP A 229 15.53 47.24 18.34
C ASP A 229 15.25 48.69 17.90
N ASP A 230 16.19 49.63 18.13
CA ASP A 230 16.00 51.07 17.91
C ASP A 230 17.28 51.75 17.38
N ASN A 231 17.65 51.53 16.12
CA ASN A 231 18.56 52.47 15.48
C ASN A 231 17.81 53.79 15.22
N GLU A 232 18.42 54.95 15.50
CA GLU A 232 17.85 56.30 15.29
C GLU A 232 17.35 56.56 13.85
N GLU A 233 17.65 55.65 12.92
CA GLU A 233 17.20 55.63 11.52
C GLU A 233 15.96 54.75 11.25
N GLY A 234 15.34 54.16 12.27
CA GLY A 234 14.05 53.45 12.17
C GLY A 234 14.13 52.04 11.57
N GLY A 235 15.26 51.34 11.73
CA GLY A 235 15.47 49.99 11.20
C GLY A 235 15.78 48.96 12.29
N THR A 236 15.18 47.77 12.18
CA THR A 236 15.43 46.60 13.05
C THR A 236 16.53 45.74 12.47
N ARG A 237 17.50 45.35 13.32
CA ARG A 237 18.63 44.49 12.93
C ARG A 237 18.53 43.16 13.66
N SER A 238 18.46 42.06 12.92
CA SER A 238 18.42 40.71 13.48
C SER A 238 19.45 39.80 12.83
N MET A 239 19.79 38.71 13.51
CA MET A 239 20.68 37.67 13.03
C MET A 239 19.97 36.33 13.11
N PHE A 240 20.03 35.54 12.04
CA PHE A 240 19.43 34.22 12.01
C PHE A 240 20.39 33.18 11.44
N ALA A 241 20.23 31.94 11.89
CA ALA A 241 21.06 30.81 11.47
C ALA A 241 20.35 30.02 10.36
N LEU A 242 21.02 29.86 9.22
CA LEU A 242 20.53 29.01 8.13
C LEU A 242 20.77 27.52 8.45
N PRO A 243 20.04 26.60 7.81
CA PRO A 243 20.26 25.15 7.97
C PRO A 243 21.60 24.67 7.39
N ASN A 244 22.28 25.51 6.59
CA ASN A 244 23.62 25.26 6.07
C ASN A 244 24.61 25.22 7.25
N VAL A 245 25.66 24.39 7.15
CA VAL A 245 26.55 24.12 8.30
C VAL A 245 27.34 25.36 8.69
N GLY A 246 26.92 26.05 9.77
CA GLY A 246 27.64 27.20 10.33
C GLY A 246 27.45 28.51 9.56
N VAL A 247 26.31 28.71 8.92
CA VAL A 247 26.02 29.94 8.17
C VAL A 247 25.08 30.84 8.97
N LEU A 248 25.57 32.03 9.31
CA LEU A 248 24.86 33.09 10.00
C LEU A 248 24.60 34.24 9.03
N VAL A 249 23.37 34.74 9.03
CA VAL A 249 22.95 35.83 8.18
C VAL A 249 22.34 36.93 9.02
N GLU A 250 22.77 38.14 8.73
CA GLU A 250 22.25 39.35 9.33
C GLU A 250 21.20 39.96 8.40
N LYS A 251 20.05 40.27 8.99
CA LYS A 251 18.91 40.90 8.33
C LYS A 251 18.80 42.32 8.83
N THR A 252 18.84 43.28 7.92
CA THR A 252 18.61 44.68 8.22
C THR A 252 17.36 45.15 7.49
N MET A 253 16.33 45.50 8.25
CA MET A 253 15.15 46.16 7.70
C MET A 253 15.39 47.67 7.74
N HIS A 254 15.34 48.32 6.58
CA HIS A 254 15.43 49.77 6.50
C HIS A 254 14.32 50.31 5.59
N ARG A 255 13.97 51.59 5.78
CA ARG A 255 12.97 52.25 4.96
C ARG A 255 13.66 53.09 3.89
N VAL A 256 13.23 52.96 2.65
CA VAL A 256 13.71 53.82 1.56
C VAL A 256 13.26 55.25 1.86
N LYS A 257 14.23 56.15 2.12
CA LYS A 257 13.96 57.58 2.24
C LYS A 257 13.59 58.09 0.84
N GLU A 258 12.29 58.32 0.59
CA GLU A 258 11.88 59.10 -0.58
C GLU A 258 12.39 60.55 -0.45
N ASP A 259 12.60 61.20 -1.60
CA ASP A 259 13.16 62.53 -1.74
C ASP A 259 12.65 63.51 -0.66
N PRO A 260 13.52 64.37 -0.09
CA PRO A 260 13.15 65.34 0.97
C PRO A 260 12.11 66.39 0.55
N SER A 261 11.60 66.33 -0.69
CA SER A 261 10.52 67.17 -1.22
C SER A 261 9.12 66.54 -1.10
N SER A 262 9.02 65.26 -0.78
CA SER A 262 7.76 64.55 -0.61
C SER A 262 7.28 64.66 0.85
N GLN A 263 6.29 65.52 1.11
CA GLN A 263 5.64 65.66 2.42
C GLN A 263 4.73 64.46 2.78
N VAL A 264 5.13 63.23 2.44
CA VAL A 264 4.39 62.04 2.87
C VAL A 264 4.86 61.71 4.28
N SER A 265 3.94 61.81 5.23
CA SER A 265 4.22 61.67 6.65
C SER A 265 4.96 60.35 6.94
N GLN A 266 6.07 60.43 7.68
CA GLN A 266 6.93 59.31 8.08
C GLN A 266 6.22 58.21 8.88
N THR A 267 4.93 58.34 9.19
CA THR A 267 4.15 57.38 9.98
C THR A 267 2.84 57.06 9.25
N LEU A 268 2.60 55.78 8.98
CA LEU A 268 1.31 55.30 8.49
C LEU A 268 0.32 55.30 9.67
N ASN A 269 -0.52 56.33 9.77
CA ASN A 269 -1.48 56.47 10.86
C ASN A 269 -2.85 55.98 10.45
N ILE A 270 -3.15 54.70 10.70
CA ILE A 270 -4.47 54.11 10.43
C ILE A 270 -5.32 54.20 11.70
N PRO A 271 -6.53 54.78 11.65
CA PRO A 271 -7.42 54.82 12.81
C PRO A 271 -7.96 53.42 13.17
N ILE A 272 -7.78 53.01 14.43
CA ILE A 272 -8.19 51.68 14.95
C ILE A 272 -9.72 51.50 14.97
N LYS A 273 -10.51 52.58 14.85
CA LYS A 273 -11.98 52.55 14.93
C LYS A 273 -12.63 52.93 13.59
N LEU A 274 -13.54 52.07 13.11
CA LEU A 274 -14.33 52.21 11.87
C LEU A 274 -15.10 53.54 11.72
N GLN A 275 -15.36 54.27 12.82
CA GLN A 275 -16.06 55.56 12.80
C GLN A 275 -15.30 56.64 12.00
N ASN A 276 -13.98 56.49 11.86
CA ASN A 276 -13.13 57.44 11.12
C ASN A 276 -12.94 57.03 9.66
N CYS A 277 -13.44 55.87 9.23
CA CYS A 277 -13.30 55.39 7.85
C CYS A 277 -14.45 55.84 6.95
N THR A 278 -15.41 56.62 7.45
CA THR A 278 -16.53 57.12 6.65
C THR A 278 -16.79 58.58 6.97
N ILE A 279 -16.52 59.48 6.03
CA ILE A 279 -16.80 60.91 6.14
C ILE A 279 -18.18 61.16 5.54
N LYS A 280 -19.04 61.82 6.30
CA LYS A 280 -20.34 62.27 5.82
C LYS A 280 -20.18 63.69 5.27
N GLU A 281 -20.20 63.85 3.95
CA GLU A 281 -20.19 65.16 3.31
C GLU A 281 -21.63 65.53 2.92
N MET A 282 -22.02 66.76 3.27
CA MET A 282 -23.30 67.33 2.85
C MET A 282 -23.00 68.35 1.77
N ASP A 283 -23.51 68.13 0.55
CA ASP A 283 -23.30 69.07 -0.54
C ASP A 283 -23.90 70.43 -0.16
N PRO A 284 -23.11 71.51 -0.08
CA PRO A 284 -23.59 72.83 0.32
C PRO A 284 -24.68 73.38 -0.62
N LYS A 285 -24.89 72.79 -1.81
CA LYS A 285 -25.93 73.17 -2.76
C LYS A 285 -27.22 72.37 -2.65
N MET A 286 -27.21 71.21 -1.98
CA MET A 286 -28.34 70.29 -1.86
C MET A 286 -28.38 69.73 -0.42
N PRO A 287 -29.11 70.37 0.51
CA PRO A 287 -29.07 70.02 1.94
C PRO A 287 -29.62 68.61 2.28
N ASP A 288 -30.33 67.96 1.34
CA ASP A 288 -30.88 66.61 1.51
C ASP A 288 -30.01 65.50 0.89
N SER A 289 -28.93 65.83 0.16
CA SER A 289 -28.00 64.83 -0.35
C SER A 289 -26.85 64.63 0.62
N VAL A 290 -26.86 63.47 1.27
CA VAL A 290 -25.75 62.99 2.09
C VAL A 290 -24.88 62.08 1.24
N GLU A 291 -23.63 62.47 1.04
CA GLU A 291 -22.61 61.61 0.43
C GLU A 291 -21.75 60.99 1.54
N LEU A 292 -21.66 59.66 1.54
CA LEU A 292 -20.84 58.90 2.48
C LEU A 292 -19.56 58.49 1.76
N ILE A 293 -18.45 59.15 2.07
CA ILE A 293 -17.14 58.86 1.49
C ILE A 293 -16.43 57.87 2.41
N HIS A 294 -16.15 56.67 1.89
CA HIS A 294 -15.34 55.69 2.59
C HIS A 294 -13.85 55.99 2.37
N LEU A 295 -13.07 56.14 3.44
CA LEU A 295 -11.62 56.31 3.35
C LEU A 295 -10.97 54.94 3.13
N GLU A 296 -10.49 54.71 1.91
CA GLU A 296 -9.76 53.50 1.54
C GLU A 296 -8.25 53.70 1.77
N TYR A 297 -7.73 53.11 2.84
CA TYR A 297 -6.30 53.16 3.19
C TYR A 297 -5.45 52.10 2.47
N SER A 298 -6.04 51.29 1.57
CA SER A 298 -5.34 50.21 0.85
C SER A 298 -4.10 50.74 0.12
N HIS A 299 -4.21 51.89 -0.54
CA HIS A 299 -3.11 52.51 -1.28
C HIS A 299 -1.98 53.00 -0.36
N ASP A 300 -2.33 53.60 0.78
CA ASP A 300 -1.34 54.08 1.76
C ASP A 300 -0.62 52.92 2.45
N ILE A 301 -1.35 51.82 2.73
CA ILE A 301 -0.78 50.57 3.26
C ILE A 301 0.18 49.96 2.23
N ASP A 302 -0.24 49.85 0.98
CA ASP A 302 0.58 49.29 -0.10
C ASP A 302 1.84 50.15 -0.33
N ALA A 303 1.72 51.48 -0.35
CA ALA A 303 2.84 52.40 -0.46
C ALA A 303 3.79 52.30 0.75
N TYR A 304 3.24 52.16 1.96
CA TYR A 304 4.03 51.94 3.17
C TYR A 304 4.81 50.63 3.11
N LEU A 305 4.16 49.52 2.75
CA LEU A 305 4.79 48.21 2.61
C LEU A 305 5.86 48.19 1.50
N GLN A 306 5.63 48.91 0.40
CA GLN A 306 6.61 49.06 -0.69
C GLN A 306 7.84 49.89 -0.28
N SER A 307 7.71 50.76 0.74
CA SER A 307 8.84 51.57 1.23
C SER A 307 9.81 50.81 2.13
N ILE A 308 9.48 49.59 2.56
CA ILE A 308 10.33 48.75 3.42
C ILE A 308 11.21 47.87 2.55
N THR A 309 12.53 48.01 2.71
CA THR A 309 13.54 47.18 2.07
C THR A 309 14.26 46.31 3.11
N VAL A 310 14.56 45.08 2.72
CA VAL A 310 15.21 44.09 3.59
C VAL A 310 16.52 43.67 2.94
N ASP A 311 17.62 43.97 3.63
CA ASP A 311 18.95 43.56 3.22
C ASP A 311 19.40 42.33 4.01
N TYR A 312 20.05 41.41 3.30
CA TYR A 312 20.65 40.21 3.87
C TYR A 312 22.15 40.24 3.67
N LYS A 313 22.90 40.16 4.77
CA LYS A 313 24.36 40.09 4.76
C LYS A 313 24.80 38.76 5.36
N VAL A 314 25.55 37.97 4.59
CA VAL A 314 26.16 36.74 5.07
C VAL A 314 27.33 37.10 6.00
N VAL A 315 27.23 36.69 7.27
CA VAL A 315 28.23 36.98 8.32
C VAL A 315 29.26 35.86 8.39
N SER A 316 28.80 34.61 8.37
CA SER A 316 29.66 33.43 8.32
C SER A 316 29.31 32.58 7.12
N THR A 317 30.32 31.99 6.49
CA THR A 317 30.21 31.19 5.26
C THR A 317 30.29 29.68 5.50
N GLY A 318 30.49 29.26 6.75
CA GLY A 318 30.60 27.88 7.16
C GLY A 318 31.09 27.71 8.61
N TRP A 319 31.20 26.47 9.05
CA TRP A 319 31.61 26.09 10.43
C TRP A 319 32.80 26.87 10.98
N GLU A 320 33.92 26.90 10.26
CA GLU A 320 35.15 27.54 10.74
C GLU A 320 34.97 29.06 10.90
N SER A 321 34.34 29.71 9.93
CA SER A 321 34.02 31.15 10.01
C SER A 321 33.00 31.49 11.11
N MET A 322 32.10 30.56 11.46
CA MET A 322 31.16 30.73 12.57
C MET A 322 31.90 30.67 13.91
N LEU A 323 32.81 29.70 14.08
CA LEU A 323 33.63 29.60 15.29
C LEU A 323 34.58 30.79 15.43
N GLU A 324 35.14 31.27 14.32
CA GLU A 324 35.93 32.50 14.31
C GLU A 324 35.06 33.71 14.73
N TYR A 325 33.87 33.86 14.15
CA TYR A 325 32.94 34.92 14.53
C TYR A 325 32.52 34.84 16.00
N TRP A 326 32.27 33.64 16.51
CA TRP A 326 31.97 33.40 17.92
C TRP A 326 33.12 33.81 18.83
N SER A 327 34.36 33.40 18.49
CA SER A 327 35.55 33.77 19.27
C SER A 327 35.77 35.28 19.34
N GLN A 328 35.41 36.02 18.27
CA GLN A 328 35.55 37.47 18.18
C GLN A 328 34.44 38.24 18.90
N ASN A 329 33.24 37.65 19.07
CA ASN A 329 32.05 38.32 19.61
C ASN A 329 31.56 37.72 20.93
N ARG A 330 32.42 36.95 21.61
CA ARG A 330 32.08 36.25 22.86
C ARG A 330 31.67 37.18 24.02
N ASP A 331 32.09 38.44 23.96
CA ASP A 331 31.72 39.45 24.96
C ASP A 331 30.21 39.75 24.97
N SER A 332 29.49 39.46 23.88
CA SER A 332 28.03 39.57 23.80
C SER A 332 27.35 38.30 24.27
N LYS A 333 26.70 38.33 25.44
CA LYS A 333 25.94 37.19 25.97
C LYS A 333 24.89 36.66 25.01
N LEU A 334 24.22 37.55 24.28
CA LEU A 334 23.19 37.17 23.32
C LEU A 334 23.75 36.32 22.17
N ILE A 335 24.92 36.72 21.65
CA ILE A 335 25.59 36.01 20.55
C ILE A 335 26.20 34.70 21.06
N ASP A 336 26.79 34.71 22.25
CA ASP A 336 27.38 33.53 22.89
C ASP A 336 26.33 32.43 23.15
N GLU A 337 25.22 32.76 23.80
CA GLU A 337 24.11 31.81 24.05
C GLU A 337 23.50 31.30 22.74
N PHE A 338 23.35 32.19 21.75
CA PHE A 338 22.80 31.82 20.44
C PHE A 338 23.70 30.81 19.72
N ILE A 339 24.99 31.10 19.56
CA ILE A 339 25.91 30.22 18.81
C ILE A 339 26.14 28.92 19.57
N THR A 340 26.33 28.95 20.89
CA THR A 340 26.54 27.74 21.69
C THR A 340 25.36 26.77 21.62
N SER A 341 24.13 27.28 21.48
CA SER A 341 22.94 26.44 21.26
C SER A 341 22.95 25.70 19.90
N LEU A 342 23.64 26.24 18.89
CA LEU A 342 23.68 25.69 17.53
C LEU A 342 24.85 24.72 17.30
N ILE A 343 25.91 24.84 18.10
CA ILE A 343 27.14 24.05 18.00
C ILE A 343 26.86 22.53 17.92
N PRO A 344 26.03 21.92 18.80
CA PRO A 344 25.78 20.48 18.75
C PRO A 344 25.15 20.03 17.42
N THR A 345 24.10 20.74 16.98
CA THR A 345 23.36 20.41 15.75
C THR A 345 24.24 20.54 14.51
N PHE A 346 25.02 21.62 14.40
CA PHE A 346 25.90 21.82 13.26
C PHE A 346 27.12 20.87 13.27
N ALA A 347 27.63 20.47 14.44
CA ALA A 347 28.69 19.47 14.53
C ALA A 347 28.21 18.09 14.03
N GLU A 348 26.99 17.69 14.39
CA GLU A 348 26.36 16.47 13.87
C GLU A 348 26.08 16.55 12.37
N HIS A 349 25.58 17.69 11.89
CA HIS A 349 25.38 17.92 10.45
C HIS A 349 26.71 17.80 9.69
N ARG A 350 27.79 18.41 10.19
CA ARG A 350 29.14 18.28 9.61
C ARG A 350 29.59 16.82 9.54
N LEU A 351 29.35 16.04 10.60
CA LEU A 351 29.69 14.62 10.63
C LEU A 351 28.89 13.82 9.60
N TYR A 352 27.60 14.11 9.45
CA TYR A 352 26.74 13.52 8.44
C TYR A 352 27.30 13.76 7.03
N SER A 353 27.59 15.01 6.69
CA SER A 353 28.18 15.38 5.39
C SER A 353 29.53 14.72 5.15
N ALA A 354 30.41 14.68 6.16
CA ALA A 354 31.72 14.04 6.05
C ALA A 354 31.62 12.54 5.75
N LYS A 355 30.66 11.82 6.35
CA LYS A 355 30.40 10.40 6.08
C LYS A 355 29.94 10.17 4.63
N ILE A 356 29.03 11.00 4.13
CA ILE A 356 28.52 10.91 2.75
C ILE A 356 29.65 11.13 1.75
N LEU A 357 30.42 12.20 1.92
CA LEU A 357 31.55 12.50 1.04
C LEU A 357 32.60 11.38 1.05
N THR A 358 32.94 10.86 2.23
CA THR A 358 33.88 9.72 2.35
C THR A 358 33.38 8.49 1.59
N ASN A 359 32.07 8.18 1.66
CA ASN A 359 31.50 7.05 0.95
C ASN A 359 31.49 7.26 -0.57
N ARG A 360 31.13 8.46 -1.03
CA ARG A 360 31.16 8.83 -2.45
C ARG A 360 32.58 8.74 -3.03
N GLU A 361 33.60 9.16 -2.28
CA GLU A 361 35.00 9.00 -2.69
C GLU A 361 35.43 7.53 -2.77
N LYS A 362 35.00 6.69 -1.83
CA LYS A 362 35.25 5.24 -1.90
C LYS A 362 34.60 4.62 -3.13
N GLU A 363 33.35 4.96 -3.42
CA GLU A 363 32.63 4.49 -4.61
C GLU A 363 33.32 4.94 -5.89
N ARG A 364 33.72 6.23 -5.97
CA ARG A 364 34.49 6.76 -7.10
C ARG A 364 35.82 6.04 -7.27
N ALA A 365 36.56 5.80 -6.17
CA ALA A 365 37.82 5.07 -6.22
C ALA A 365 37.62 3.62 -6.66
N ILE A 366 36.56 2.95 -6.23
CA ILE A 366 36.17 1.61 -6.68
C ILE A 366 35.85 1.64 -8.18
N ALA A 367 35.03 2.58 -8.64
CA ALA A 367 34.67 2.74 -10.05
C ALA A 367 35.89 3.06 -10.94
N GLU A 368 36.81 3.91 -10.49
CA GLU A 368 38.06 4.20 -11.19
C GLU A 368 38.99 2.97 -11.24
N LEU A 369 39.03 2.19 -10.15
CA LEU A 369 39.71 0.89 -10.11
C LEU A 369 39.09 -0.11 -11.10
N MET A 370 37.78 -0.06 -11.35
CA MET A 370 37.10 -0.91 -12.35
C MET A 370 37.48 -0.56 -13.80
N THR A 371 37.84 0.70 -14.08
CA THR A 371 38.02 1.22 -15.46
C THR A 371 39.47 1.24 -15.94
N ARG A 372 40.47 1.42 -15.05
CA ARG A 372 41.87 1.72 -15.47
C ARG A 372 42.85 0.54 -15.55
N ARG A 373 42.50 -0.69 -15.15
CA ARG A 373 43.39 -1.86 -15.32
C ARG A 373 42.66 -3.03 -15.97
N LYS A 374 43.38 -3.83 -16.79
CA LYS A 374 42.96 -5.19 -17.17
C LYS A 374 42.47 -5.87 -15.89
N ARG A 375 41.16 -6.08 -15.81
CA ARG A 375 40.48 -6.51 -14.60
C ARG A 375 41.21 -7.75 -14.10
N SER A 376 41.58 -7.78 -12.82
CA SER A 376 42.10 -9.03 -12.26
C SER A 376 41.02 -10.08 -12.47
N SER A 377 41.37 -11.23 -13.07
CA SER A 377 40.41 -12.31 -13.35
C SER A 377 39.60 -12.68 -12.12
N ARG A 378 40.21 -12.56 -10.94
CA ARG A 378 39.58 -12.79 -9.64
C ARG A 378 38.45 -11.80 -9.30
N LEU A 379 38.56 -10.54 -9.69
CA LEU A 379 37.54 -9.53 -9.40
C LEU A 379 36.35 -9.68 -10.35
N VAL A 380 36.61 -9.95 -11.64
CA VAL A 380 35.56 -10.31 -12.61
C VAL A 380 34.85 -11.58 -12.17
N ALA A 381 35.58 -12.62 -11.77
CA ALA A 381 34.99 -13.85 -11.28
C ALA A 381 34.13 -13.62 -10.01
N LYS A 382 34.55 -12.71 -9.11
CA LYS A 382 33.77 -12.36 -7.92
C LYS A 382 32.49 -11.58 -8.27
N GLU A 383 32.54 -10.71 -9.26
CA GLU A 383 31.35 -9.99 -9.75
C GLU A 383 30.39 -10.92 -10.48
N GLU A 384 30.90 -11.78 -11.36
CA GLU A 384 30.10 -12.81 -12.03
C GLU A 384 29.50 -13.78 -11.01
N GLU A 385 30.23 -14.13 -9.95
CA GLU A 385 29.70 -14.94 -8.84
C GLU A 385 28.64 -14.17 -8.03
N SER A 386 28.82 -12.87 -7.78
CA SER A 386 27.82 -12.04 -7.10
C SER A 386 26.56 -11.92 -7.94
N LYS A 387 26.69 -11.54 -9.22
CA LYS A 387 25.57 -11.45 -10.16
C LYS A 387 24.86 -12.79 -10.31
N LYS A 388 25.61 -13.90 -10.36
CA LYS A 388 25.04 -15.24 -10.36
C LYS A 388 24.19 -15.49 -9.10
N LYS A 389 24.68 -15.13 -7.91
CA LYS A 389 23.93 -15.28 -6.65
C LYS A 389 22.71 -14.37 -6.60
N ASP A 390 22.82 -13.15 -7.12
CA ASP A 390 21.73 -12.18 -7.16
C ASP A 390 20.61 -12.71 -8.09
N LEU A 391 20.96 -13.14 -9.32
CA LEU A 391 20.03 -13.77 -10.27
C LEU A 391 19.42 -15.07 -9.74
N GLU A 392 20.22 -15.90 -9.06
CA GLU A 392 19.72 -17.13 -8.43
C GLU A 392 18.72 -16.82 -7.31
N SER A 393 18.98 -15.78 -6.51
CA SER A 393 18.08 -15.34 -5.44
C SER A 393 16.78 -14.78 -6.00
N GLU A 394 16.86 -13.90 -7.01
CA GLU A 394 15.70 -13.33 -7.71
C GLU A 394 14.84 -14.42 -8.36
N TRP A 395 15.47 -15.43 -8.95
CA TRP A 395 14.77 -16.59 -9.51
C TRP A 395 14.01 -17.39 -8.45
N PHE A 396 14.62 -17.67 -7.29
CA PHE A 396 13.93 -18.38 -6.21
C PHE A 396 12.80 -17.55 -5.59
N GLU A 397 13.00 -16.24 -5.42
CA GLU A 397 11.97 -15.32 -4.94
C GLU A 397 10.77 -15.31 -5.88
N LYS A 398 11.00 -15.17 -7.20
CA LYS A 398 9.94 -15.25 -8.21
C LYS A 398 9.17 -16.58 -8.18
N LEU A 399 9.87 -17.71 -8.01
CA LEU A 399 9.22 -19.03 -7.89
C LEU A 399 8.36 -19.14 -6.63
N ASP A 400 8.84 -18.63 -5.50
CA ASP A 400 8.10 -18.60 -4.23
C ASP A 400 6.87 -17.71 -4.34
N GLU A 401 6.99 -16.52 -4.92
CA GLU A 401 5.85 -15.62 -5.16
C GLU A 401 4.82 -16.24 -6.10
N ARG A 402 5.26 -16.86 -7.19
CA ARG A 402 4.40 -17.61 -8.13
C ARG A 402 3.62 -18.72 -7.39
N GLU A 403 4.30 -19.51 -6.56
CA GLU A 403 3.63 -20.57 -5.81
C GLU A 403 2.63 -20.00 -4.78
N GLN A 404 2.99 -18.94 -4.07
CA GLN A 404 2.11 -18.25 -3.13
C GLN A 404 0.85 -17.73 -3.84
N PHE A 405 0.99 -17.13 -5.02
CA PHE A 405 -0.12 -16.66 -5.84
C PHE A 405 -1.07 -17.80 -6.21
N ILE A 406 -0.55 -18.91 -6.76
CA ILE A 406 -1.35 -20.07 -7.17
C ILE A 406 -2.08 -20.68 -5.95
N ARG A 407 -1.38 -20.86 -4.82
CA ARG A 407 -1.97 -21.38 -3.58
C ARG A 407 -3.07 -20.44 -3.05
N HIS A 408 -2.85 -19.13 -3.11
CA HIS A 408 -3.82 -18.13 -2.68
C HIS A 408 -5.08 -18.16 -3.55
N ARG A 409 -4.93 -18.16 -4.87
CA ARG A 409 -6.03 -18.29 -5.84
C ARG A 409 -6.85 -19.55 -5.58
N ASN A 410 -6.20 -20.71 -5.52
CA ASN A 410 -6.86 -22.00 -5.29
C ASN A 410 -7.60 -22.05 -3.95
N LYS A 411 -7.06 -21.42 -2.90
CA LYS A 411 -7.70 -21.31 -1.59
C LYS A 411 -8.99 -20.48 -1.66
N LEU A 412 -8.98 -19.34 -2.36
CA LEU A 412 -10.18 -18.50 -2.54
C LEU A 412 -11.25 -19.25 -3.34
N VAL A 413 -10.87 -19.86 -4.45
CA VAL A 413 -11.76 -20.64 -5.31
C VAL A 413 -12.38 -21.81 -4.56
N SER A 414 -11.57 -22.59 -3.83
CA SER A 414 -12.06 -23.73 -3.04
C SER A 414 -13.04 -23.30 -1.94
N LYS A 415 -12.80 -22.15 -1.30
CA LYS A 415 -13.67 -21.59 -0.28
C LYS A 415 -15.03 -21.20 -0.88
N GLU A 416 -15.05 -20.56 -2.04
CA GLU A 416 -16.30 -20.19 -2.71
C GLU A 416 -17.03 -21.40 -3.30
N ILE A 417 -16.33 -22.35 -3.93
CA ILE A 417 -16.92 -23.61 -4.41
C ILE A 417 -17.61 -24.37 -3.27
N LYS A 418 -16.99 -24.44 -2.08
CA LYS A 418 -17.62 -25.10 -0.92
C LYS A 418 -18.95 -24.45 -0.55
N LYS A 419 -18.99 -23.11 -0.45
CA LYS A 419 -20.22 -22.38 -0.13
C LYS A 419 -21.28 -22.52 -1.23
N LEU A 420 -20.86 -22.48 -2.50
CA LEU A 420 -21.75 -22.67 -3.64
C LEU A 420 -22.35 -24.09 -3.64
N LYS A 421 -21.55 -25.13 -3.35
CA LYS A 421 -22.04 -26.50 -3.18
C LYS A 421 -23.08 -26.59 -2.07
N ASP A 422 -22.85 -25.97 -0.91
CA ASP A 422 -23.80 -25.96 0.20
C ASP A 422 -25.13 -25.27 -0.19
N LEU A 423 -25.07 -24.16 -0.93
CA LEU A 423 -26.26 -23.45 -1.42
C LEU A 423 -27.02 -24.24 -2.49
N LEU A 424 -26.32 -24.76 -3.50
CA LEU A 424 -26.90 -25.59 -4.56
C LEU A 424 -27.54 -26.84 -3.97
N TRP A 425 -26.89 -27.46 -2.98
CA TRP A 425 -27.43 -28.62 -2.27
C TRP A 425 -28.73 -28.30 -1.55
N GLY A 426 -28.79 -27.18 -0.84
CA GLY A 426 -30.02 -26.70 -0.20
C GLY A 426 -31.15 -26.46 -1.20
N GLN A 427 -30.84 -25.86 -2.36
CA GLN A 427 -31.82 -25.63 -3.42
C GLN A 427 -32.30 -26.93 -4.08
N LEU A 428 -31.41 -27.89 -4.36
CA LEU A 428 -31.79 -29.21 -4.89
C LEU A 428 -32.78 -29.93 -3.97
N TRP A 429 -32.54 -29.91 -2.66
CA TRP A 429 -33.48 -30.48 -1.68
C TRP A 429 -34.82 -29.75 -1.65
N GLN A 430 -34.83 -28.42 -1.77
CA GLN A 430 -36.08 -27.64 -1.82
C GLN A 430 -36.91 -27.97 -3.07
N LEU A 431 -36.27 -28.04 -4.25
CA LEU A 431 -36.93 -28.40 -5.50
C LEU A 431 -37.48 -29.82 -5.45
N TYR A 432 -36.71 -30.76 -4.90
CA TYR A 432 -37.16 -32.13 -4.66
C TYR A 432 -38.35 -32.19 -3.70
N ASP A 433 -38.30 -31.50 -2.56
CA ASP A 433 -39.37 -31.49 -1.56
C ASP A 433 -40.65 -30.87 -2.11
N GLN A 434 -40.54 -29.86 -2.97
CA GLN A 434 -41.67 -29.24 -3.65
C GLN A 434 -42.35 -30.23 -4.60
N ASP A 435 -41.58 -30.84 -5.50
CA ASP A 435 -42.10 -31.86 -6.42
C ASP A 435 -42.66 -33.08 -5.68
N TYR A 436 -42.04 -33.48 -4.56
CA TYR A 436 -42.54 -34.57 -3.72
C TYR A 436 -43.89 -34.23 -3.07
N ARG A 437 -44.07 -33.00 -2.60
CA ARG A 437 -45.36 -32.53 -2.05
C ARG A 437 -46.43 -32.50 -3.12
N ASP A 438 -46.10 -31.98 -4.31
CA ASP A 438 -47.05 -31.86 -5.41
C ASP A 438 -47.44 -33.24 -5.93
N ALA A 439 -46.48 -34.14 -6.15
CA ALA A 439 -46.75 -35.52 -6.55
C ALA A 439 -47.59 -36.29 -5.51
N LYS A 440 -47.39 -36.02 -4.21
CA LYS A 440 -48.19 -36.60 -3.13
C LYS A 440 -49.63 -36.05 -3.11
N LEU A 441 -49.82 -34.76 -3.37
CA LEU A 441 -51.14 -34.14 -3.48
C LEU A 441 -51.90 -34.66 -4.71
N THR A 442 -51.24 -34.77 -5.86
CA THR A 442 -51.84 -35.32 -7.09
C THR A 442 -52.29 -36.77 -6.87
N LYS A 443 -51.44 -37.62 -6.29
CA LYS A 443 -51.80 -39.02 -5.98
C LYS A 443 -52.98 -39.10 -4.99
N ARG A 444 -53.04 -38.20 -4.01
CA ARG A 444 -54.18 -38.11 -3.07
C ARG A 444 -55.47 -37.74 -3.80
N ASN A 445 -55.45 -36.76 -4.70
CA ASN A 445 -56.62 -36.33 -5.45
C ASN A 445 -57.11 -37.44 -6.41
N GLU A 446 -56.19 -38.10 -7.13
CA GLU A 446 -56.51 -39.25 -8.01
C GLU A 446 -57.18 -40.42 -7.26
N LEU A 447 -56.76 -40.69 -6.02
CA LEU A 447 -57.38 -41.73 -5.17
C LEU A 447 -58.75 -41.32 -4.63
N THR A 448 -58.96 -40.02 -4.40
CA THR A 448 -60.23 -39.48 -3.89
C THR A 448 -61.29 -39.44 -4.99
N ASP A 449 -60.89 -39.19 -6.24
CA ASP A 449 -61.79 -39.20 -7.41
C ASP A 449 -62.19 -40.62 -7.86
N ARG A 450 -61.37 -41.63 -7.56
CA ARG A 450 -61.68 -43.05 -7.87
C ARG A 450 -62.43 -43.80 -6.77
N SER A 451 -62.44 -43.29 -5.53
CA SER A 451 -62.95 -44.01 -4.37
C SER A 451 -63.91 -43.12 -3.59
N GLY A 452 -65.19 -43.11 -3.98
CA GLY A 452 -66.26 -42.35 -3.31
C GLY A 452 -66.61 -42.82 -1.89
N SER A 453 -65.71 -43.47 -1.15
CA SER A 453 -65.89 -43.79 0.27
C SER A 453 -64.72 -43.25 1.09
N GLY A 454 -65.07 -42.41 2.07
CA GLY A 454 -64.11 -41.75 2.94
C GLY A 454 -63.41 -42.74 3.87
N THR A 455 -62.16 -43.05 3.58
CA THR A 455 -61.03 -43.04 4.53
C THR A 455 -59.75 -43.41 3.76
N PRO A 456 -58.91 -42.43 3.36
CA PRO A 456 -57.63 -42.74 2.75
C PRO A 456 -56.68 -43.24 3.86
N SER A 457 -56.55 -44.56 3.99
CA SER A 457 -55.44 -45.17 4.77
C SER A 457 -54.14 -45.02 3.97
N LEU A 458 -53.57 -43.81 4.02
CA LEU A 458 -52.20 -43.53 3.59
C LEU A 458 -51.25 -44.02 4.68
N GLU A 459 -51.08 -45.35 4.82
CA GLU A 459 -49.81 -45.82 5.36
C GLU A 459 -48.73 -45.41 4.35
N PRO A 460 -47.63 -44.77 4.78
CA PRO A 460 -46.52 -44.49 3.89
C PRO A 460 -45.96 -45.86 3.49
N PHE A 461 -46.31 -46.34 2.30
CA PHE A 461 -45.65 -47.49 1.68
C PHE A 461 -44.20 -47.10 1.41
N LEU A 462 -43.38 -47.19 2.45
CA LEU A 462 -41.94 -47.29 2.35
C LEU A 462 -41.64 -48.46 1.40
N GLY A 463 -40.71 -48.27 0.45
CA GLY A 463 -40.34 -49.27 -0.54
C GLY A 463 -40.25 -50.66 0.11
N LYS A 464 -41.06 -51.61 -0.36
CA LYS A 464 -41.16 -52.95 0.23
C LYS A 464 -39.87 -53.76 0.09
N ASP A 465 -39.00 -53.35 -0.83
CA ASP A 465 -37.79 -54.06 -1.20
C ASP A 465 -36.59 -53.61 -0.36
N GLU A 466 -35.78 -54.56 0.16
CA GLU A 466 -34.57 -54.22 0.94
C GLU A 466 -33.49 -53.56 0.07
N ASN A 467 -33.49 -53.85 -1.23
CA ASN A 467 -32.52 -53.31 -2.19
C ASN A 467 -32.93 -51.93 -2.76
N ASN A 468 -34.20 -51.51 -2.61
CA ASN A 468 -34.65 -50.21 -3.05
C ASN A 468 -35.63 -49.57 -2.03
N PRO A 469 -35.12 -48.76 -1.09
CA PRO A 469 -35.94 -48.13 -0.06
C PRO A 469 -36.78 -46.94 -0.56
N LEU A 470 -36.68 -46.58 -1.85
CA LEU A 470 -37.41 -45.47 -2.46
C LEU A 470 -38.85 -45.85 -2.78
N ASN A 471 -39.78 -44.91 -2.55
CA ASN A 471 -41.20 -45.09 -2.83
C ASN A 471 -41.52 -44.75 -4.29
N GLU A 472 -42.68 -45.16 -4.78
CA GLU A 472 -43.15 -44.80 -6.13
C GLU A 472 -43.18 -43.28 -6.37
N ILE A 473 -43.50 -42.50 -5.34
CA ILE A 473 -43.49 -41.03 -5.41
C ILE A 473 -42.06 -40.52 -5.52
N ASP A 474 -41.11 -41.11 -4.78
CA ASP A 474 -39.70 -40.72 -4.85
C ASP A 474 -39.15 -40.96 -6.27
N ASN A 475 -39.39 -42.14 -6.84
CA ASN A 475 -38.97 -42.46 -8.22
C ASN A 475 -39.65 -41.54 -9.25
N LYS A 476 -40.96 -41.24 -9.08
CA LYS A 476 -41.67 -40.32 -9.98
C LYS A 476 -41.06 -38.91 -9.97
N VAL A 477 -40.67 -38.40 -8.81
CA VAL A 477 -40.00 -37.09 -8.69
C VAL A 477 -38.59 -37.13 -9.26
N LEU A 478 -37.83 -38.19 -8.97
CA LEU A 478 -36.48 -38.35 -9.50
C LEU A 478 -36.47 -38.45 -11.03
N ASP A 479 -37.44 -39.13 -11.64
CA ASP A 479 -37.45 -39.34 -13.08
C ASP A 479 -38.17 -38.21 -13.86
N HIS A 480 -39.25 -37.64 -13.29
CA HIS A 480 -40.17 -36.74 -14.01
C HIS A 480 -40.56 -35.48 -13.20
N GLY A 481 -39.87 -35.18 -12.08
CA GLY A 481 -40.14 -33.99 -11.29
C GLY A 481 -39.85 -32.72 -12.09
N PRO A 482 -40.84 -31.84 -12.34
CA PRO A 482 -40.66 -30.69 -13.23
C PRO A 482 -39.63 -29.68 -12.70
N ASN A 483 -39.56 -29.48 -11.38
CA ASN A 483 -38.63 -28.55 -10.77
C ASN A 483 -37.28 -29.22 -10.47
N PHE A 484 -37.30 -30.47 -10.00
CA PHE A 484 -36.09 -31.22 -9.70
C PHE A 484 -35.27 -31.52 -10.95
N GLN A 485 -35.88 -31.88 -12.07
CA GLN A 485 -35.15 -32.14 -13.33
C GLN A 485 -34.67 -30.86 -14.03
N SER A 486 -35.31 -29.72 -13.77
CA SER A 486 -34.79 -28.45 -14.27
C SER A 486 -33.45 -28.12 -13.60
N GLY A 487 -32.44 -27.77 -14.40
CA GLY A 487 -31.16 -27.32 -13.88
C GLY A 487 -31.34 -26.02 -13.09
N ILE A 488 -30.63 -25.88 -11.96
CA ILE A 488 -30.69 -24.64 -11.14
C ILE A 488 -30.22 -23.45 -11.97
N ILE A 489 -29.22 -23.69 -12.83
CA ILE A 489 -28.71 -22.70 -13.78
C ILE A 489 -29.09 -23.17 -15.19
N PRO A 490 -30.05 -22.50 -15.86
CA PRO A 490 -30.45 -22.85 -17.21
C PRO A 490 -29.36 -22.39 -18.18
N LEU A 491 -28.47 -23.31 -18.55
CA LEU A 491 -27.39 -23.05 -19.48
C LEU A 491 -27.19 -24.25 -20.41
N GLU A 492 -27.06 -23.98 -21.71
CA GLU A 492 -26.69 -24.99 -22.69
C GLU A 492 -25.21 -25.39 -22.48
N GLN A 493 -24.93 -26.68 -22.61
CA GLN A 493 -23.56 -27.17 -22.57
C GLN A 493 -22.89 -26.93 -23.92
N PRO A 494 -21.57 -26.71 -23.96
CA PRO A 494 -20.83 -26.65 -25.21
C PRO A 494 -21.06 -27.96 -25.98
N THR A 495 -21.27 -27.88 -27.28
CA THR A 495 -21.39 -29.10 -28.11
C THR A 495 -20.07 -29.87 -28.09
N PRO A 496 -20.07 -31.21 -28.18
CA PRO A 496 -18.83 -32.00 -28.18
C PRO A 496 -17.84 -31.59 -29.29
N GLU A 497 -18.35 -31.05 -30.40
CA GLU A 497 -17.56 -30.52 -31.53
C GLU A 497 -16.90 -29.16 -31.21
N SER A 498 -17.50 -28.37 -30.31
CA SER A 498 -16.94 -27.10 -29.81
C SER A 498 -15.90 -27.29 -28.70
N LEU A 499 -15.76 -28.49 -28.13
CA LEU A 499 -14.68 -28.81 -27.20
C LEU A 499 -13.37 -29.00 -27.98
N GLY A 500 -12.79 -27.91 -28.48
CA GLY A 500 -11.54 -27.93 -29.24
C GLY A 500 -10.38 -28.59 -28.48
N LEU A 501 -9.30 -28.92 -29.20
CA LEU A 501 -8.05 -29.53 -28.68
C LEU A 501 -7.34 -28.72 -27.57
N LEU A 502 -7.73 -27.46 -27.35
CA LEU A 502 -7.17 -26.59 -26.32
C LEU A 502 -7.70 -27.02 -24.94
N SER A 503 -6.94 -27.87 -24.27
CA SER A 503 -7.17 -28.20 -22.86
C SER A 503 -6.82 -26.98 -22.00
N THR A 504 -7.80 -26.40 -21.33
CA THR A 504 -7.60 -25.28 -20.39
C THR A 504 -6.76 -25.64 -19.16
N ALA A 505 -6.36 -26.90 -19.01
CA ALA A 505 -5.38 -27.31 -18.01
C ALA A 505 -3.96 -26.77 -18.31
N ASP A 506 -3.67 -26.41 -19.57
CA ASP A 506 -2.33 -26.03 -20.03
C ASP A 506 -2.10 -24.50 -20.02
N VAL A 507 -3.13 -23.70 -19.70
CA VAL A 507 -3.05 -22.23 -19.68
C VAL A 507 -3.41 -21.73 -18.27
N PRO A 508 -2.41 -21.46 -17.41
CA PRO A 508 -2.65 -21.20 -15.99
C PRO A 508 -3.20 -19.79 -15.69
N GLU A 509 -3.40 -18.94 -16.71
CA GLU A 509 -3.83 -17.53 -16.64
C GLU A 509 -3.13 -16.80 -15.48
N LEU A 510 -1.80 -16.74 -15.56
CA LEU A 510 -0.95 -16.02 -14.63
C LEU A 510 -0.66 -14.61 -15.16
N PRO A 511 -0.63 -13.59 -14.27
CA PRO A 511 -0.07 -12.28 -14.60
C PRO A 511 1.36 -12.41 -15.12
N THR A 512 1.76 -11.51 -16.00
CA THR A 512 3.07 -11.58 -16.68
C THR A 512 4.25 -11.61 -15.70
N ASP A 513 4.14 -10.89 -14.58
CA ASP A 513 5.17 -10.86 -13.53
C ASP A 513 5.44 -12.23 -12.90
N TYR A 514 4.45 -13.13 -12.90
CA TYR A 514 4.56 -14.50 -12.36
C TYR A 514 4.80 -15.57 -13.44
N CYS A 515 4.75 -15.21 -14.72
CA CYS A 515 5.03 -16.12 -15.82
C CYS A 515 6.53 -16.35 -15.95
N ILE A 516 6.92 -17.59 -16.20
CA ILE A 516 8.30 -17.95 -16.55
C ILE A 516 8.48 -17.77 -18.05
N THR A 517 9.38 -16.87 -18.45
CA THR A 517 9.62 -16.58 -19.86
C THR A 517 10.79 -17.39 -20.41
N LYS A 518 10.82 -17.57 -21.73
CA LYS A 518 11.95 -18.21 -22.42
C LYS A 518 13.24 -17.40 -22.29
N GLU A 519 13.12 -16.07 -22.23
CA GLU A 519 14.25 -15.15 -22.08
C GLU A 519 14.92 -15.32 -20.72
N GLU A 520 14.14 -15.40 -19.65
CA GLU A 520 14.63 -15.68 -18.29
C GLU A 520 15.34 -17.02 -18.19
N LEU A 521 14.75 -18.09 -18.76
CA LEU A 521 15.39 -19.41 -18.76
C LEU A 521 16.72 -19.40 -19.52
N ASN A 522 16.82 -18.65 -20.62
CA ASN A 522 18.07 -18.49 -21.37
C ASN A 522 19.11 -17.70 -20.58
N GLU A 523 18.70 -16.63 -19.88
CA GLU A 523 19.59 -15.85 -19.03
C GLU A 523 20.17 -16.68 -17.89
N LEU A 524 19.32 -17.41 -17.15
CA LEU A 524 19.75 -18.31 -16.08
C LEU A 524 20.69 -19.41 -16.60
N ALA A 525 20.41 -19.96 -17.79
CA ALA A 525 21.28 -20.93 -18.43
C ALA A 525 22.66 -20.34 -18.78
N ASN A 526 22.73 -19.08 -19.22
CA ASN A 526 23.99 -18.40 -19.53
C ASN A 526 24.89 -18.25 -18.30
N TYR A 527 24.31 -18.08 -17.10
CA TYR A 527 25.05 -18.02 -15.83
C TYR A 527 25.28 -19.40 -15.18
N GLY A 528 24.84 -20.48 -15.84
CA GLY A 528 24.96 -21.84 -15.33
C GLY A 528 24.20 -22.05 -14.01
N ILE A 529 23.05 -21.40 -13.86
CA ILE A 529 22.11 -21.62 -12.76
C ILE A 529 21.19 -22.78 -13.15
N PHE A 530 20.98 -23.73 -12.25
CA PHE A 530 20.23 -24.94 -12.55
C PHE A 530 18.72 -24.69 -12.47
N THR A 531 18.06 -24.65 -13.63
CA THR A 531 16.59 -24.61 -13.74
C THR A 531 16.07 -26.03 -13.97
N SER A 532 15.53 -26.66 -12.94
CA SER A 532 15.04 -28.04 -13.02
C SER A 532 13.81 -28.14 -13.95
N GLN A 533 13.94 -28.74 -15.15
CA GLN A 533 12.83 -29.15 -16.05
C GLN A 533 11.67 -28.14 -16.21
N GLN A 534 11.91 -26.83 -16.07
CA GLN A 534 10.86 -25.82 -16.19
C GLN A 534 10.71 -25.45 -17.66
N GLU A 535 9.51 -25.63 -18.20
CA GLU A 535 9.13 -25.14 -19.53
C GLU A 535 8.56 -23.72 -19.39
N PRO A 536 8.73 -22.85 -20.42
CA PRO A 536 8.09 -21.55 -20.44
C PRO A 536 6.57 -21.67 -20.25
N ASP A 537 5.99 -20.82 -19.41
CA ASP A 537 4.54 -20.78 -19.22
C ASP A 537 3.87 -20.24 -20.50
N SER A 538 2.72 -20.82 -20.89
CA SER A 538 1.90 -20.22 -21.95
C SER A 538 1.31 -18.90 -21.46
N GLN A 539 1.46 -17.86 -22.29
CA GLN A 539 0.89 -16.53 -22.06
C GLN A 539 -0.45 -16.33 -22.78
N ASP A 540 -0.96 -17.36 -23.44
CA ASP A 540 -2.24 -17.31 -24.14
C ASP A 540 -3.40 -17.04 -23.17
N SER A 541 -4.46 -16.40 -23.65
CA SER A 541 -5.72 -16.26 -22.90
C SER A 541 -6.87 -16.86 -23.68
N VAL A 542 -7.65 -17.74 -23.06
CA VAL A 542 -8.68 -18.53 -23.78
C VAL A 542 -10.06 -17.91 -23.61
N PHE A 543 -10.72 -17.59 -24.71
CA PHE A 543 -12.10 -17.10 -24.77
C PHE A 543 -13.08 -18.21 -25.16
N GLN A 544 -14.16 -18.36 -24.38
CA GLN A 544 -15.30 -19.19 -24.75
C GLN A 544 -16.55 -18.79 -23.94
N CYS A 545 -17.62 -18.39 -24.62
CA CYS A 545 -18.78 -17.78 -23.98
C CYS A 545 -20.06 -18.65 -24.00
N PRO A 546 -20.86 -18.66 -22.92
CA PRO A 546 -22.19 -19.30 -22.91
C PRO A 546 -23.21 -18.75 -23.92
N GLY A 547 -23.08 -17.48 -24.34
CA GLY A 547 -23.99 -16.87 -25.31
C GLY A 547 -23.77 -17.38 -26.74
N GLU A 548 -22.63 -18.02 -26.99
CA GLU A 548 -22.22 -18.54 -28.28
C GLU A 548 -21.69 -19.98 -28.09
N PRO A 549 -22.54 -20.94 -27.67
CA PRO A 549 -22.12 -22.28 -27.24
C PRO A 549 -21.56 -23.14 -28.39
N GLU A 550 -21.81 -22.76 -29.64
CA GLU A 550 -21.29 -23.43 -30.84
C GLU A 550 -19.86 -23.00 -31.19
N LEU A 551 -19.36 -21.89 -30.62
CA LEU A 551 -18.00 -21.42 -30.87
C LEU A 551 -16.96 -22.29 -30.16
N ALA A 552 -15.95 -22.71 -30.91
CA ALA A 552 -14.77 -23.35 -30.36
C ALA A 552 -13.96 -22.35 -29.50
N PRO A 553 -13.25 -22.81 -28.45
CA PRO A 553 -12.32 -21.99 -27.68
C PRO A 553 -11.34 -21.27 -28.60
N MET A 554 -11.24 -19.95 -28.45
CA MET A 554 -10.32 -19.11 -29.21
C MET A 554 -9.25 -18.53 -28.28
N VAL A 555 -8.04 -18.39 -28.77
CA VAL A 555 -6.99 -17.64 -28.07
C VAL A 555 -7.17 -16.15 -28.38
N ILE A 556 -7.21 -15.33 -27.35
CA ILE A 556 -7.19 -13.87 -27.44
C ILE A 556 -5.77 -13.45 -27.82
N THR A 557 -5.55 -13.10 -29.08
CA THR A 557 -4.26 -12.61 -29.58
C THR A 557 -4.28 -11.11 -29.84
N GLU A 558 -3.12 -10.44 -29.77
CA GLU A 558 -2.98 -8.99 -29.95
C GLU A 558 -3.48 -8.50 -31.33
N ASP A 559 -3.31 -9.33 -32.37
CA ASP A 559 -3.65 -9.00 -33.76
C ASP A 559 -5.07 -9.43 -34.17
N SER A 560 -5.85 -9.99 -33.25
CA SER A 560 -7.21 -10.42 -33.55
C SER A 560 -8.15 -9.20 -33.60
N GLU A 561 -8.34 -8.67 -34.81
CA GLU A 561 -9.41 -7.71 -35.15
C GLU A 561 -10.80 -8.40 -35.10
N THR A 562 -11.09 -9.12 -34.01
CA THR A 562 -12.37 -9.78 -33.82
C THR A 562 -13.27 -8.92 -32.96
N ASP A 563 -14.44 -8.55 -33.48
CA ASP A 563 -15.49 -7.87 -32.73
C ASP A 563 -16.08 -8.75 -31.61
N LEU A 564 -15.73 -10.05 -31.58
CA LEU A 564 -16.20 -11.03 -30.62
C LEU A 564 -15.88 -10.65 -29.17
N PHE A 565 -14.69 -10.14 -28.86
CA PHE A 565 -14.33 -9.78 -27.48
C PHE A 565 -13.81 -8.34 -27.33
N ASN A 566 -13.51 -7.65 -28.43
CA ASN A 566 -13.16 -6.23 -28.39
C ASN A 566 -14.38 -5.38 -28.05
N ASN A 567 -14.20 -4.34 -27.23
CA ASN A 567 -15.24 -3.42 -26.74
C ASN A 567 -16.40 -4.06 -25.96
N HIS A 568 -16.32 -5.35 -25.65
CA HIS A 568 -17.28 -6.04 -24.79
C HIS A 568 -16.73 -6.22 -23.36
N PRO A 569 -17.60 -6.21 -22.33
CA PRO A 569 -17.19 -6.50 -20.96
C PRO A 569 -16.89 -8.00 -20.79
N LEU A 570 -15.65 -8.32 -20.44
CA LEU A 570 -15.16 -9.69 -20.27
C LEU A 570 -14.87 -10.02 -18.81
N VAL A 571 -15.22 -11.25 -18.40
CA VAL A 571 -14.95 -11.80 -17.08
C VAL A 571 -14.22 -13.14 -17.22
N CYS A 572 -13.23 -13.38 -16.37
CA CYS A 572 -12.50 -14.66 -16.33
C CYS A 572 -13.04 -15.54 -15.20
N CYS A 573 -13.30 -16.81 -15.51
CA CYS A 573 -13.65 -17.82 -14.50
C CYS A 573 -12.41 -18.23 -13.70
N ASP A 574 -12.44 -18.07 -12.38
CA ASP A 574 -11.32 -18.42 -11.51
C ASP A 574 -11.12 -19.93 -11.34
N GLN A 575 -12.07 -20.76 -11.77
CA GLN A 575 -11.99 -22.22 -11.71
C GLN A 575 -11.48 -22.85 -13.02
N CYS A 576 -11.95 -22.37 -14.17
CA CYS A 576 -11.60 -22.97 -15.48
C CYS A 576 -10.75 -22.07 -16.37
N TYR A 577 -10.40 -20.86 -15.90
CA TYR A 577 -9.52 -19.90 -16.58
C TYR A 577 -9.99 -19.45 -17.97
N ARG A 578 -11.30 -19.56 -18.24
CA ARG A 578 -11.91 -19.10 -19.51
C ARG A 578 -12.45 -17.69 -19.36
N TRP A 579 -12.12 -16.85 -20.33
CA TRP A 579 -12.72 -15.54 -20.53
C TRP A 579 -14.07 -15.66 -21.24
N GLN A 580 -15.06 -14.94 -20.74
CA GLN A 580 -16.44 -14.98 -21.22
C GLN A 580 -17.02 -13.57 -21.22
N HIS A 581 -18.01 -13.30 -22.06
CA HIS A 581 -18.79 -12.08 -21.90
C HIS A 581 -19.50 -12.06 -20.56
N TRP A 582 -19.41 -10.92 -19.87
CA TRP A 582 -20.14 -10.66 -18.64
C TRP A 582 -21.66 -10.68 -18.88
N GLU A 583 -22.10 -10.10 -19.99
CA GLU A 583 -23.52 -9.96 -20.34
C GLU A 583 -24.21 -11.29 -20.65
N CYS A 584 -23.44 -12.30 -21.10
CA CYS A 584 -23.96 -13.63 -21.41
C CYS A 584 -24.05 -14.55 -20.18
N GLN A 585 -23.71 -14.06 -18.98
CA GLN A 585 -23.83 -14.84 -17.74
C GLN A 585 -25.27 -14.79 -17.21
N PRO A 586 -25.90 -15.94 -16.91
CA PRO A 586 -27.20 -15.96 -16.26
C PRO A 586 -27.20 -15.14 -14.95
N PRO A 587 -28.22 -14.28 -14.73
CA PRO A 587 -28.33 -13.50 -13.49
C PRO A 587 -28.28 -14.35 -12.22
N LYS A 588 -28.77 -15.61 -12.30
CA LYS A 588 -28.74 -16.58 -11.20
C LYS A 588 -27.34 -16.83 -10.65
N ILE A 589 -26.30 -16.79 -11.49
CA ILE A 589 -24.89 -16.94 -11.07
C ILE A 589 -24.51 -15.82 -10.12
N THR A 590 -24.77 -14.57 -10.52
CA THR A 590 -24.45 -13.40 -9.71
C THR A 590 -25.23 -13.37 -8.39
N GLU A 591 -26.49 -13.82 -8.41
CA GLU A 591 -27.31 -13.99 -7.21
C GLU A 591 -26.67 -15.01 -6.25
N LEU A 592 -26.32 -16.20 -6.74
CA LEU A 592 -25.72 -17.27 -5.95
C LEU A 592 -24.38 -16.83 -5.33
N ILE A 593 -23.51 -16.17 -6.09
CA ILE A 593 -22.22 -15.67 -5.56
C ILE A 593 -22.42 -14.50 -4.58
N SER A 594 -23.45 -13.66 -4.78
CA SER A 594 -23.76 -12.59 -3.82
C SER A 594 -24.16 -13.15 -2.45
N LEU A 595 -24.90 -14.27 -2.44
CA LEU A 595 -25.32 -14.96 -1.21
C LEU A 595 -24.14 -15.59 -0.45
N THR A 596 -22.99 -15.83 -1.09
CA THR A 596 -21.80 -16.43 -0.43
C THR A 596 -20.82 -15.40 0.14
N THR A 597 -20.89 -14.13 -0.30
CA THR A 597 -19.81 -13.14 -0.12
C THR A 597 -20.14 -11.98 0.83
N LYS A 598 -21.40 -11.51 0.92
CA LYS A 598 -21.80 -10.35 1.75
C LYS A 598 -23.08 -10.64 2.57
N PRO A 599 -23.36 -9.89 3.65
CA PRO A 599 -24.67 -9.93 4.31
C PRO A 599 -25.79 -9.66 3.28
N PRO A 600 -27.00 -10.23 3.46
CA PRO A 600 -28.02 -10.44 2.42
C PRO A 600 -28.62 -9.18 1.75
N GLN A 601 -28.05 -7.99 1.97
CA GLN A 601 -28.57 -6.70 1.52
C GLN A 601 -27.80 -6.07 0.34
N HIS A 602 -26.70 -6.66 -0.15
CA HIS A 602 -25.95 -6.09 -1.27
C HIS A 602 -25.73 -7.13 -2.39
N MET A 603 -26.42 -6.95 -3.53
CA MET A 603 -26.13 -7.73 -4.73
C MET A 603 -24.81 -7.26 -5.35
N LEU A 604 -23.95 -8.20 -5.75
CA LEU A 604 -22.71 -7.90 -6.44
C LEU A 604 -22.99 -7.42 -7.86
N SER A 605 -22.16 -6.50 -8.34
CA SER A 605 -22.25 -5.88 -9.66
C SER A 605 -21.01 -6.21 -10.50
N GLN A 606 -21.02 -5.83 -11.77
CA GLN A 606 -19.87 -5.95 -12.69
C GLN A 606 -18.55 -5.42 -12.07
N ARG A 607 -18.61 -4.36 -11.26
CA ARG A 607 -17.43 -3.72 -10.64
C ARG A 607 -16.73 -4.60 -9.61
N ASP A 608 -17.46 -5.58 -9.06
CA ASP A 608 -16.99 -6.47 -8.01
C ASP A 608 -16.27 -7.72 -8.55
N PHE A 609 -16.37 -8.03 -9.87
CA PHE A 609 -15.87 -9.29 -10.47
C PHE A 609 -14.65 -9.14 -11.39
N GLY A 610 -13.89 -8.05 -11.26
CA GLY A 610 -12.67 -7.85 -12.05
C GLY A 610 -12.92 -7.82 -13.57
N VAL A 611 -14.08 -7.33 -13.99
CA VAL A 611 -14.48 -7.27 -15.41
C VAL A 611 -13.65 -6.23 -16.16
N ILE A 612 -13.17 -6.60 -17.35
CA ILE A 612 -12.33 -5.76 -18.21
C ILE A 612 -13.03 -5.47 -19.55
N ILE A 613 -12.50 -4.51 -20.31
CA ILE A 613 -12.91 -4.24 -21.70
C ILE A 613 -11.65 -4.19 -22.57
N MET A 614 -11.61 -4.99 -23.62
CA MET A 614 -10.50 -5.04 -24.60
C MET A 614 -10.71 -4.01 -25.72
N GLY A 615 -9.66 -3.57 -26.41
CA GLY A 615 -9.77 -2.71 -27.61
C GLY A 615 -10.03 -1.20 -27.39
N ASN A 616 -10.15 -0.73 -26.15
CA ASN A 616 -10.48 0.68 -25.87
C ASN A 616 -9.23 1.60 -25.89
N SER A 617 -8.59 1.74 -27.05
CA SER A 617 -7.41 2.60 -27.23
C SER A 617 -7.79 4.08 -27.40
N HIS A 618 -9.01 4.40 -27.83
CA HIS A 618 -9.43 5.77 -28.12
C HIS A 618 -10.92 6.01 -27.84
N GLY A 619 -11.22 6.87 -26.85
CA GLY A 619 -12.45 7.67 -26.84
C GLY A 619 -13.57 7.22 -25.91
N ASN A 620 -13.47 7.54 -24.61
CA ASN A 620 -14.62 8.10 -23.89
C ASN A 620 -14.17 8.97 -22.71
N ARG A 621 -14.20 10.29 -22.92
CA ARG A 621 -13.96 11.33 -21.90
C ARG A 621 -15.10 11.36 -20.88
N ARG A 622 -14.74 11.53 -19.59
CA ARG A 622 -15.36 12.35 -18.51
C ARG A 622 -15.47 11.57 -17.19
N SER A 623 -14.57 11.85 -16.24
CA SER A 623 -14.94 12.03 -14.83
C SER A 623 -13.81 12.64 -13.98
N SER A 624 -14.13 13.81 -13.43
CA SER A 624 -13.76 14.39 -12.12
C SER A 624 -12.57 13.82 -11.31
N ARG A 625 -11.57 14.71 -11.10
CA ARG A 625 -10.83 14.97 -9.85
C ARG A 625 -10.67 13.77 -8.88
N ARG A 626 -9.66 12.94 -9.12
CA ARG A 626 -8.89 12.30 -8.07
C ARG A 626 -7.49 12.00 -8.63
N PRO A 627 -6.41 12.62 -8.13
CA PRO A 627 -5.08 12.19 -8.50
C PRO A 627 -4.79 10.90 -7.72
N GLN A 628 -4.83 9.75 -8.40
CA GLN A 628 -4.14 8.55 -7.92
C GLN A 628 -2.64 8.83 -8.05
N SER A 629 -1.99 8.94 -6.90
CA SER A 629 -0.55 9.15 -6.77
C SER A 629 0.18 7.80 -6.80
N THR A 630 0.38 7.28 -8.00
CA THR A 630 1.43 6.30 -8.37
C THR A 630 1.32 6.08 -9.88
N PRO A 631 2.26 6.54 -10.70
CA PRO A 631 2.42 5.98 -12.02
C PRO A 631 3.11 4.63 -11.83
N GLU A 632 2.33 3.55 -11.76
CA GLU A 632 2.89 2.25 -12.12
C GLU A 632 3.46 2.36 -13.54
N PRO A 633 4.58 1.69 -13.84
CA PRO A 633 5.07 1.64 -15.20
C PRO A 633 3.95 1.02 -16.02
N SER A 634 3.34 1.79 -16.92
CA SER A 634 2.50 1.22 -17.96
C SER A 634 3.41 0.46 -18.90
N SER A 635 3.88 -0.73 -18.48
CA SER A 635 4.12 -1.79 -19.43
C SER A 635 2.81 -1.90 -20.20
N LYS A 636 2.89 -1.74 -21.51
CA LYS A 636 1.74 -1.89 -22.40
C LYS A 636 1.38 -3.37 -22.46
N SER A 637 1.07 -4.00 -21.33
CA SER A 637 0.52 -5.34 -21.38
C SER A 637 -0.93 -5.23 -21.85
N THR A 638 -1.12 -5.70 -23.07
CA THR A 638 -2.39 -5.82 -23.77
C THR A 638 -3.21 -7.00 -23.23
N ARG A 639 -2.58 -7.94 -22.51
CA ARG A 639 -3.18 -9.20 -22.03
C ARG A 639 -4.39 -8.92 -21.13
N PRO A 640 -5.50 -9.64 -21.33
CA PRO A 640 -6.68 -9.56 -20.45
C PRO A 640 -6.35 -9.69 -18.96
N THR A 641 -5.48 -10.65 -18.62
CA THR A 641 -5.13 -10.99 -17.24
C THR A 641 -4.38 -9.87 -16.51
N ASP A 642 -3.52 -9.12 -17.20
CA ASP A 642 -2.77 -8.00 -16.60
C ASP A 642 -3.64 -6.74 -16.42
N LYS A 643 -4.74 -6.62 -17.17
CA LYS A 643 -5.74 -5.54 -16.98
C LYS A 643 -6.72 -5.83 -15.85
N ARG A 644 -6.74 -7.07 -15.35
CA ARG A 644 -7.64 -7.49 -14.27
C ARG A 644 -7.16 -6.87 -12.95
N LYS A 645 -8.12 -6.48 -12.11
CA LYS A 645 -7.79 -6.06 -10.74
C LYS A 645 -7.08 -7.18 -9.97
N PRO A 646 -6.15 -6.85 -9.05
CA PRO A 646 -5.40 -7.82 -8.26
C PRO A 646 -6.30 -8.83 -7.52
N LEU A 647 -5.77 -10.05 -7.31
CA LEU A 647 -6.43 -11.08 -6.51
C LEU A 647 -6.72 -10.56 -5.09
N GLY A 648 -7.94 -10.81 -4.60
CA GLY A 648 -8.39 -10.38 -3.26
C GLY A 648 -9.09 -9.02 -3.23
N GLU A 649 -8.92 -8.17 -4.23
CA GLU A 649 -9.68 -6.91 -4.37
C GLU A 649 -11.05 -7.12 -5.04
N CYS A 650 -11.20 -8.22 -5.79
CA CYS A 650 -12.44 -8.63 -6.43
C CYS A 650 -13.00 -9.91 -5.83
N SER A 651 -14.30 -10.09 -5.98
CA SER A 651 -14.99 -11.34 -5.67
C SER A 651 -14.59 -12.41 -6.68
N THR A 652 -14.41 -13.64 -6.20
CA THR A 652 -14.15 -14.81 -7.04
C THR A 652 -15.33 -15.07 -7.97
N PHE A 653 -15.07 -15.23 -9.25
CA PHE A 653 -16.08 -15.52 -10.26
C PHE A 653 -15.99 -16.98 -10.70
N ILE A 654 -17.11 -17.70 -10.61
CA ILE A 654 -17.25 -19.08 -11.09
C ILE A 654 -18.31 -19.06 -12.20
N CYS A 655 -17.96 -19.48 -13.41
CA CYS A 655 -18.86 -19.40 -14.56
C CYS A 655 -20.02 -20.41 -14.50
N GLY A 656 -21.01 -20.19 -15.37
CA GLY A 656 -22.21 -21.04 -15.44
C GLY A 656 -21.91 -22.51 -15.75
N TRP A 657 -20.92 -22.80 -16.60
CA TRP A 657 -20.51 -24.18 -16.88
C TRP A 657 -19.93 -24.86 -15.65
N CYS A 658 -18.98 -24.22 -14.95
CA CYS A 658 -18.43 -24.77 -13.71
C CYS A 658 -19.51 -24.97 -12.65
N MET A 659 -20.46 -24.05 -12.51
CA MET A 659 -21.56 -24.23 -11.56
C MET A 659 -22.50 -25.39 -11.95
N LYS A 660 -22.73 -25.62 -13.24
CA LYS A 660 -23.51 -26.76 -13.74
C LYS A 660 -22.80 -28.09 -13.47
N ASP A 661 -21.47 -28.13 -13.59
CA ASP A 661 -20.67 -29.31 -13.24
C ASP A 661 -20.76 -29.61 -11.73
N LEU A 662 -20.68 -28.58 -10.88
CA LEU A 662 -20.90 -28.71 -9.44
C LEU A 662 -22.32 -29.23 -9.12
N GLU A 663 -23.33 -28.75 -9.85
CA GLU A 663 -24.71 -29.23 -9.71
C GLU A 663 -24.83 -30.71 -10.12
N LEU A 664 -24.21 -31.11 -11.23
CA LEU A 664 -24.21 -32.50 -11.69
C LEU A 664 -23.56 -33.44 -10.68
N GLU A 665 -22.42 -33.04 -10.10
CA GLU A 665 -21.78 -33.78 -9.01
C GLU A 665 -22.73 -33.98 -7.83
N LEU A 666 -23.44 -32.92 -7.41
CA LEU A 666 -24.40 -33.01 -6.31
C LEU A 666 -25.59 -33.90 -6.67
N ARG A 667 -26.13 -33.81 -7.89
CA ARG A 667 -27.23 -34.68 -8.36
C ARG A 667 -26.83 -36.16 -8.35
N ASN A 668 -25.60 -36.48 -8.72
CA ASN A 668 -25.06 -37.85 -8.65
C ASN A 668 -24.99 -38.38 -7.22
N ILE A 669 -24.73 -37.50 -6.24
CA ILE A 669 -24.69 -37.84 -4.80
C ILE A 669 -26.11 -37.86 -4.18
N PHE A 670 -27.06 -37.12 -4.77
CA PHE A 670 -28.42 -36.97 -4.24
C PHE A 670 -29.17 -38.29 -4.11
N VAL A 671 -29.17 -39.13 -5.15
CA VAL A 671 -29.92 -40.40 -5.15
C VAL A 671 -29.40 -41.37 -4.08
N PRO A 672 -28.08 -41.61 -3.95
CA PRO A 672 -27.53 -42.37 -2.82
C PRO A 672 -27.94 -41.82 -1.44
N GLU A 673 -27.86 -40.51 -1.23
CA GLU A 673 -28.17 -39.89 0.07
C GLU A 673 -29.66 -40.03 0.41
N LEU A 674 -30.55 -39.84 -0.57
CA LEU A 674 -31.98 -40.05 -0.41
C LEU A 674 -32.31 -41.50 -0.01
N LYS A 675 -31.64 -42.49 -0.62
CA LYS A 675 -31.79 -43.90 -0.25
C LYS A 675 -31.40 -44.15 1.20
N ILE A 676 -30.29 -43.56 1.67
CA ILE A 676 -29.83 -43.68 3.06
C ILE A 676 -30.86 -43.06 4.03
N ILE A 677 -31.37 -41.86 3.70
CA ILE A 677 -32.38 -41.18 4.52
C ILE A 677 -33.66 -42.02 4.61
N ARG A 678 -34.15 -42.57 3.49
CA ARG A 678 -35.34 -43.43 3.47
C ARG A 678 -35.13 -44.74 4.22
N ALA A 679 -33.97 -45.39 4.07
CA ALA A 679 -33.62 -46.59 4.84
C ALA A 679 -33.59 -46.32 6.35
N LYS A 680 -33.04 -45.17 6.78
CA LYS A 680 -33.03 -44.75 8.18
C LYS A 680 -34.45 -44.46 8.70
N GLN A 681 -35.30 -43.79 7.91
CA GLN A 681 -36.70 -43.55 8.26
C GLN A 681 -37.47 -44.87 8.42
N ARG A 682 -37.26 -45.83 7.51
CA ARG A 682 -37.84 -47.17 7.60
C ARG A 682 -37.42 -47.90 8.86
N LYS A 683 -36.11 -47.96 9.14
CA LYS A 683 -35.60 -48.58 10.37
C LYS A 683 -36.19 -47.93 11.63
N GLN A 684 -36.31 -46.60 11.65
CA GLN A 684 -36.95 -45.90 12.77
C GLN A 684 -38.44 -46.21 12.91
N GLN A 685 -39.16 -46.37 11.80
CA GLN A 685 -40.56 -46.77 11.82
C GLN A 685 -40.72 -48.22 12.31
N GLU A 686 -39.92 -49.15 11.80
CA GLU A 686 -39.88 -50.54 12.26
C GLU A 686 -39.54 -50.63 13.76
N ASP A 687 -38.58 -49.84 14.25
CA ASP A 687 -38.26 -49.77 15.69
C ASP A 687 -39.42 -49.19 16.52
N ARG A 688 -40.13 -48.18 16.01
CA ARG A 688 -41.33 -47.62 16.67
C ARG A 688 -42.46 -48.64 16.71
N GLU A 689 -42.69 -49.38 15.63
CA GLU A 689 -43.69 -50.43 15.55
C GLU A 689 -43.34 -51.62 16.47
N ARG A 690 -42.07 -52.04 16.50
CA ARG A 690 -41.58 -53.05 17.46
C ARG A 690 -41.80 -52.60 18.90
N ARG A 691 -41.48 -51.35 19.23
CA ARG A 691 -41.75 -50.77 20.57
C ARG A 691 -43.23 -50.69 20.87
N LYS A 692 -44.09 -50.38 19.89
CA LYS A 692 -45.55 -50.35 20.04
C LYS A 692 -46.10 -51.75 20.29
N LYS A 693 -45.69 -52.75 19.50
CA LYS A 693 -46.06 -54.17 19.67
C LYS A 693 -45.62 -54.70 21.04
N MET A 694 -44.37 -54.44 21.47
CA MET A 694 -43.91 -54.81 22.81
C MET A 694 -44.73 -54.14 23.93
N LYS A 695 -45.14 -52.87 23.77
CA LYS A 695 -46.01 -52.18 24.73
C LYS A 695 -47.42 -52.76 24.76
N GLU A 696 -48.00 -53.09 23.61
CA GLU A 696 -49.31 -53.73 23.51
C GLU A 696 -49.30 -55.15 24.08
N GLU A 697 -48.26 -55.93 23.80
CA GLU A 697 -48.06 -57.27 24.37
C GLU A 697 -47.85 -57.23 25.88
N LYS A 698 -47.02 -56.29 26.37
CA LYS A 698 -46.85 -56.05 27.82
C LYS A 698 -48.18 -55.68 28.48
N LYS A 699 -48.97 -54.78 27.87
CA LYS A 699 -50.30 -54.40 28.37
C LYS A 699 -51.26 -55.59 28.40
N ARG A 700 -51.20 -56.47 27.39
CA ARG A 700 -51.99 -57.71 27.33
C ARG A 700 -51.59 -58.69 28.43
N LEU A 701 -50.29 -58.86 28.69
CA LEU A 701 -49.76 -59.69 29.78
C LEU A 701 -50.13 -59.13 31.16
N GLU A 702 -50.06 -57.81 31.37
CA GLU A 702 -50.50 -57.16 32.61
C GLU A 702 -52.01 -57.31 32.84
N GLN A 703 -52.82 -57.24 31.79
CA GLN A 703 -54.27 -57.51 31.88
C GLN A 703 -54.56 -58.96 32.25
N LEU A 704 -53.82 -59.92 31.69
CA LEU A 704 -53.92 -61.34 32.05
C LEU A 704 -53.43 -61.61 33.48
N ALA A 705 -52.38 -60.94 33.94
CA ALA A 705 -51.88 -61.03 35.32
C ALA A 705 -52.89 -60.45 36.33
N LYS A 706 -53.49 -59.29 36.03
CA LYS A 706 -54.58 -58.72 36.84
C LYS A 706 -55.80 -59.63 36.89
N GLN A 707 -56.18 -60.27 35.78
CA GLN A 707 -57.23 -61.29 35.78
C GLN A 707 -56.87 -62.48 36.67
N ARG A 708 -55.61 -62.94 36.67
CA ARG A 708 -55.14 -64.02 37.54
C ARG A 708 -55.17 -63.65 39.03
N GLU A 709 -54.74 -62.45 39.40
CA GLU A 709 -54.82 -61.96 40.78
C GLU A 709 -56.27 -61.80 41.27
N LEU A 710 -57.18 -61.32 40.40
CA LEU A 710 -58.62 -61.29 40.68
C LEU A 710 -59.20 -62.69 40.92
N THR A 711 -58.76 -63.71 40.17
CA THR A 711 -59.15 -65.11 40.40
C THR A 711 -58.43 -65.80 41.56
N GLN A 712 -57.29 -65.29 42.03
CA GLN A 712 -56.53 -65.86 43.17
C GLN A 712 -56.88 -65.21 44.53
N SER A 713 -57.82 -64.27 44.58
CA SER A 713 -58.38 -63.73 45.84
C SER A 713 -59.38 -64.67 46.56
N MET A 714 -59.52 -65.91 46.09
CA MET A 714 -60.31 -66.98 46.73
C MET A 714 -59.44 -68.19 47.09
N SER A 715 -58.51 -68.03 48.05
CA SER A 715 -58.15 -69.13 48.98
C SER A 715 -57.45 -68.62 50.26
N PRO A 716 -57.77 -69.20 51.43
CA PRO A 716 -57.28 -68.76 52.75
C PRO A 716 -55.89 -69.38 53.11
N PRO A 717 -55.24 -68.94 54.22
CA PRO A 717 -53.78 -68.86 54.40
C PRO A 717 -53.16 -70.17 54.93
N THR A 718 -51.84 -70.39 54.87
CA THR A 718 -50.92 -70.18 56.03
C THR A 718 -49.44 -70.53 55.73
N PHE A 719 -48.55 -69.65 56.21
CA PHE A 719 -47.30 -69.83 56.98
C PHE A 719 -46.15 -70.81 56.63
N SER A 720 -44.94 -70.22 56.57
CA SER A 720 -43.61 -70.64 57.11
C SER A 720 -43.00 -72.00 56.68
N THR A 721 -41.70 -72.18 56.41
CA THR A 721 -40.51 -71.79 57.20
C THR A 721 -39.21 -72.16 56.44
N ALA A 722 -38.17 -71.34 56.66
CA ALA A 722 -36.76 -71.67 56.94
C ALA A 722 -35.84 -72.45 55.96
N PHE A 723 -34.83 -71.71 55.43
CA PHE A 723 -33.36 -71.92 55.47
C PHE A 723 -32.71 -73.24 54.90
N PRO A 724 -31.36 -73.34 54.68
CA PRO A 724 -30.46 -72.65 53.72
C PRO A 724 -29.38 -73.60 53.08
N HIS A 725 -28.23 -73.06 52.59
CA HIS A 725 -27.01 -73.67 51.99
C HIS A 725 -27.07 -73.95 50.46
N MET A 726 -26.05 -73.74 49.59
CA MET A 726 -24.63 -73.32 49.66
C MET A 726 -24.05 -73.03 48.26
N THR A 727 -23.11 -72.07 48.21
CA THR A 727 -21.83 -71.94 47.45
C THR A 727 -21.59 -72.80 46.19
N SER A 728 -20.97 -72.30 45.10
CA SER A 728 -19.59 -71.73 45.10
C SER A 728 -19.27 -70.88 43.85
N GLY A 729 -18.57 -69.76 44.06
CA GLY A 729 -17.84 -69.00 43.02
C GLY A 729 -16.42 -69.55 42.74
N PRO A 730 -15.60 -68.78 42.00
CA PRO A 730 -14.53 -68.04 42.69
C PRO A 730 -14.34 -66.57 42.25
N LEU A 731 -13.96 -65.76 43.23
CA LEU A 731 -13.43 -64.37 43.25
C LEU A 731 -11.87 -64.39 43.16
N PRO A 732 -11.09 -63.30 43.36
CA PRO A 732 -11.35 -61.85 43.62
C PRO A 732 -10.51 -60.94 42.67
N GLY A 733 -10.42 -59.61 42.71
CA GLY A 733 -10.72 -58.48 43.61
C GLY A 733 -9.88 -57.28 43.11
N ILE A 734 -10.31 -56.01 43.24
CA ILE A 734 -9.89 -55.01 44.26
C ILE A 734 -10.70 -53.73 43.90
N SER A 735 -11.62 -53.24 44.75
CA SER A 735 -11.48 -52.15 45.76
C SER A 735 -11.30 -50.74 45.15
N ALA A 736 -11.90 -49.63 45.58
CA ALA A 736 -12.83 -49.29 46.67
C ALA A 736 -13.43 -47.88 46.45
N TYR A 737 -14.68 -47.71 46.92
CA TYR A 737 -15.38 -46.54 47.51
C TYR A 737 -15.02 -45.07 47.19
N GLY A 738 -16.07 -44.30 46.88
CA GLY A 738 -16.21 -42.87 47.19
C GLY A 738 -17.24 -42.12 46.34
N THR A 739 -18.44 -41.86 46.86
CA THR A 739 -19.43 -40.84 46.38
C THR A 739 -19.65 -39.83 47.53
N PRO A 740 -20.30 -38.64 47.37
CA PRO A 740 -20.99 -38.04 46.21
C PRO A 740 -20.73 -36.51 45.99
N ASN A 741 -21.13 -35.96 44.83
CA ASN A 741 -21.88 -34.68 44.66
C ASN A 741 -22.03 -34.33 43.17
N LEU A 742 -23.25 -34.46 42.63
CA LEU A 742 -24.13 -33.37 42.16
C LEU A 742 -23.48 -32.30 41.27
N GLY A 743 -23.69 -32.45 39.95
CA GLY A 743 -23.45 -31.44 38.93
C GLY A 743 -24.54 -31.51 37.87
N THR A 744 -25.44 -30.54 37.94
CA THR A 744 -26.62 -30.27 37.12
C THR A 744 -26.24 -30.01 35.65
N ILE A 745 -26.91 -30.65 34.69
CA ILE A 745 -26.85 -30.28 33.25
C ILE A 745 -28.17 -29.58 32.88
N PRO A 746 -28.14 -28.33 32.38
CA PRO A 746 -29.28 -27.71 31.73
C PRO A 746 -29.17 -27.70 30.19
N GLY A 747 -30.33 -27.85 29.54
CA GLY A 747 -30.67 -27.11 28.32
C GLY A 747 -30.25 -27.68 26.97
N LEU A 748 -31.03 -28.64 26.45
CA LEU A 748 -31.08 -28.96 25.02
C LEU A 748 -31.86 -27.86 24.27
N ASN A 749 -31.15 -27.26 23.31
CA ASN A 749 -31.57 -26.21 22.40
C ASN A 749 -32.66 -26.69 21.43
N THR A 750 -33.82 -26.03 21.45
CA THR A 750 -34.88 -26.15 20.46
C THR A 750 -34.70 -25.08 19.38
N ASN A 751 -34.40 -25.49 18.14
CA ASN A 751 -34.65 -24.66 16.97
C ASN A 751 -35.45 -25.47 15.96
N ALA A 752 -36.76 -25.23 16.00
CA ALA A 752 -37.70 -25.59 14.96
C ALA A 752 -38.47 -24.31 14.57
N ALA A 753 -38.60 -24.13 13.24
CA ALA A 753 -39.69 -23.46 12.53
C ALA A 753 -39.55 -21.97 12.10
N ARG A 754 -39.49 -21.84 10.75
CA ARG A 754 -40.27 -20.95 9.85
C ARG A 754 -39.79 -19.51 9.59
N PRO A 755 -39.74 -19.07 8.31
CA PRO A 755 -39.80 -17.65 7.95
C PRO A 755 -41.27 -17.21 7.79
N VAL A 756 -41.60 -16.05 8.36
CA VAL A 756 -42.83 -15.30 8.10
C VAL A 756 -42.40 -13.94 7.56
N ILE A 757 -42.86 -13.63 6.34
CA ILE A 757 -42.79 -12.29 5.74
C ILE A 757 -43.92 -11.47 6.36
N ALA A 758 -43.58 -10.33 6.97
CA ALA A 758 -44.56 -9.32 7.38
C ALA A 758 -44.06 -7.93 6.96
N TYR A 759 -44.81 -7.31 6.06
CA TYR A 759 -44.78 -5.87 5.80
C TYR A 759 -45.49 -5.16 6.94
N GLN A 760 -44.87 -4.13 7.53
CA GLN A 760 -45.61 -3.07 8.21
C GLN A 760 -44.84 -1.75 8.21
N GLN A 761 -45.47 -0.74 7.60
CA GLN A 761 -45.15 0.68 7.74
C GLN A 761 -45.40 1.12 9.18
N GLN A 762 -44.51 1.94 9.77
CA GLN A 762 -44.93 3.08 10.59
C GLN A 762 -43.80 4.10 10.83
N MET A 763 -44.24 5.34 11.01
CA MET A 763 -43.52 6.61 11.10
C MET A 763 -42.91 6.90 12.48
N GLY A 764 -41.94 7.82 12.52
CA GLY A 764 -41.48 8.60 13.69
C GLY A 764 -40.63 7.79 14.69
N ASP A 765 -39.56 8.28 15.30
CA ASP A 765 -39.17 9.65 15.63
C ASP A 765 -37.65 9.74 15.85
N LYS A 766 -37.12 10.95 15.73
CA LYS A 766 -35.68 11.26 15.86
C LYS A 766 -35.22 11.19 17.32
N THR A 767 -34.16 10.42 17.59
CA THR A 767 -33.29 10.62 18.74
C THR A 767 -31.83 10.34 18.38
N ILE A 768 -30.99 11.35 18.61
CA ILE A 768 -29.54 11.38 18.38
C ILE A 768 -28.82 10.66 19.53
N PRO A 769 -27.82 9.78 19.29
CA PRO A 769 -26.86 9.39 20.32
C PRO A 769 -25.54 10.18 20.19
N GLN A 770 -25.09 10.71 21.32
CA GLN A 770 -23.74 11.25 21.56
C GLN A 770 -22.64 10.18 21.42
N PRO A 771 -21.38 10.57 21.13
CA PRO A 771 -20.27 9.65 20.89
C PRO A 771 -19.69 9.06 22.18
N GLN A 772 -19.42 7.75 22.18
CA GLN A 772 -18.62 7.06 23.19
C GLN A 772 -17.11 7.26 22.95
N PRO A 773 -16.27 7.30 24.00
CA PRO A 773 -14.83 7.50 23.90
C PRO A 773 -14.11 6.26 23.38
N LEU A 774 -13.08 6.48 22.55
CA LEU A 774 -12.18 5.44 22.02
C LEU A 774 -11.45 4.71 23.15
N GLN A 775 -11.47 3.38 23.10
CA GLN A 775 -10.55 2.51 23.84
C GLN A 775 -9.15 2.56 23.21
N GLN A 776 -8.13 2.81 24.04
CA GLN A 776 -6.72 2.68 23.70
C GLN A 776 -6.36 1.20 23.41
N PRO A 777 -5.61 0.88 22.34
CA PRO A 777 -4.98 -0.42 22.18
C PRO A 777 -3.73 -0.50 23.08
N GLN A 778 -3.64 -1.55 23.90
CA GLN A 778 -2.41 -1.94 24.60
C GLN A 778 -1.35 -2.40 23.59
N PRO A 779 -0.05 -2.08 23.80
CA PRO A 779 1.03 -2.60 22.96
C PRO A 779 1.32 -4.08 23.28
N PRO A 780 1.64 -4.92 22.28
CA PRO A 780 2.04 -6.30 22.51
C PRO A 780 3.44 -6.40 23.13
N GLN A 781 3.56 -7.14 24.23
CA GLN A 781 4.83 -7.54 24.84
C GLN A 781 5.63 -8.42 23.89
N GLN A 782 6.82 -7.97 23.47
CA GLN A 782 7.83 -8.82 22.84
C GLN A 782 8.51 -9.70 23.91
N GLN A 783 8.26 -11.01 23.84
CA GLN A 783 9.10 -12.00 24.51
C GLN A 783 10.31 -12.30 23.63
N SER A 784 11.49 -11.95 24.12
CA SER A 784 12.80 -12.33 23.59
C SER A 784 13.06 -13.82 23.81
N GLN A 785 12.97 -14.64 22.76
CA GLN A 785 13.60 -15.97 22.75
C GLN A 785 15.01 -15.86 22.15
N GLN A 786 16.02 -15.95 23.02
CA GLN A 786 17.40 -16.24 22.64
C GLN A 786 17.50 -17.71 22.21
N GLN A 787 17.78 -17.98 20.93
CA GLN A 787 18.27 -19.28 20.49
C GLN A 787 19.78 -19.21 20.27
N ASN A 788 20.52 -19.89 21.14
CA ASN A 788 21.95 -20.17 21.00
C ASN A 788 22.17 -21.16 19.86
N PHE A 789 22.88 -20.75 18.81
CA PHE A 789 23.41 -21.66 17.79
C PHE A 789 24.83 -22.11 18.16
N HIS A 790 24.96 -23.39 18.49
CA HIS A 790 26.23 -24.08 18.73
C HIS A 790 26.72 -24.69 17.41
N PHE A 791 27.83 -24.17 16.86
CA PHE A 791 28.46 -24.73 15.67
C PHE A 791 29.35 -25.93 16.05
N GLN A 792 29.02 -27.12 15.54
CA GLN A 792 29.92 -28.28 15.49
C GLN A 792 30.46 -28.44 14.06
N TYR A 793 31.77 -28.42 13.91
CA TYR A 793 32.47 -28.77 12.67
C TYR A 793 32.49 -30.29 12.47
N PRO A 794 32.34 -30.81 11.23
CA PRO A 794 32.62 -32.21 10.94
C PRO A 794 34.14 -32.46 10.78
N PRO A 795 34.62 -33.69 11.08
CA PRO A 795 36.03 -34.02 11.00
C PRO A 795 36.48 -34.25 9.56
N THR A 796 37.70 -33.83 9.30
CA THR A 796 38.50 -34.11 8.11
C THR A 796 38.81 -35.59 7.98
N ASN A 797 38.66 -36.12 6.76
CA ASN A 797 39.49 -37.19 6.20
C ASN A 797 39.83 -36.83 4.76
#